data_AF-A0A935KSD6-F1
#
_entry.id   AF-A0A935KSD6-F1
#
_cell.length_a   1.000
_cell.length_b   1.000
_cell.length_c   1.000
_cell.angle_alpha   90.00
_cell.angle_beta   90.00
_cell.angle_gamma   90.00
#
_symmetry.space_group_name_H-M   'P 1'
#
loop_
_entity.id
_entity.type
_entity.pdbx_description
1 polymer ?
#
loop_
_entity_poly.entity_id
_entity_poly.type
_entity_poly.pdbx_seq_one_letter_code
_entity_poly.pdbx_strand_id
1 'polypeptide(L)'
;MKNLTKKKLQLSILLYCLFAVTIKASAVPLTGTKNIPGDYATLSLAITDLNTQGVGAGGVIINLLSGNPETAPSGGYVIGGVGSLVLTTTSALNPVIVTGNGNTITAASNQTAGRLSDGIFKLIGADFITVSGFVMTENTANTITADGTNNMTEWGVALLYVITTNGAQNNVIQNNTITLNRAYQNTYGIYSSSTHSATSPTVNASSLTAAGSNSNLKVYGNTISNVNFGIVNSGPAGATDINILLDIGGTSPAQGNTITNFGTTGTHSPFTSIPSSVVYGIYVQHTVNINISNNTIISSNGGTTVGASLRGINIDGFFFDTSGTFSTVINKNSISLRSGLGTMSIVGITVTQTSTTPSSSVSITNNDFNTTTHTVVASGVIIFINNFAPTRTQDISGNTFTNISCNTSGSLTFISSSAALAASAVMNVNSNSIITGYTKATGATIFFSTSAASVNGSIQNVNNNNISNITCDGFKGIESKDGVSIVSGPVKSINSNKFENIITTQAPVIISIDKCGANSTVNSNIIRNISISGLTGTPFSAILLGSLNQPTLTVSQNKIQLISRNSGITGIENRSLNANISNNTISDFTAPAVITGISSSASTILNIFKNKIGGFLATAVSTSCTGISITSGTQTNIYNNLVGNLKAPNSNSSLSLNGLSLTGGTSANLFNNTVHLNASSTGASFGANIMLVVSAINFTMRNNIFVNLSTPGPTGRNVIYFRSDASLSNYQSESNNNLFFSGTPSANNLMFFDFTNSDQTLAAYKSRVFPRDSNSITENPSFLSLIDSSANFLHINAAVPTSIESGGKNVTSPVTITDDFDNEIRQGNAGYTGTGTAPDIGADEFNSGSSKSLNLTMLIQGFYDAGTNSMIRDTVRIYLRNSSSPFAIVDSAKAYLSSTGAGTFSFQNASNGVNYYLHLKHRNSIETWSKTTQTFTGNSMTYDFTTANTQAFGNNLIQVDVSPVRFAIYGGDVDQDGTVDATDMSMIYNDAQGFVSGYVVTDLNGDDFVDGTDFSIADNNAANFVSVITP
;
A
#
# COMPACT_ATOMS: atom_id res chain seq x y z
N MET A 1 79.34 -8.65 88.79
CA MET A 1 77.93 -8.17 88.64
C MET A 1 77.80 -6.87 87.80
N LYS A 2 78.56 -6.68 86.70
CA LYS A 2 78.46 -5.48 85.83
C LYS A 2 78.10 -5.75 84.36
N ASN A 3 77.90 -7.01 83.96
CA ASN A 3 77.64 -7.39 82.56
C ASN A 3 76.21 -7.92 82.28
N LEU A 4 75.30 -7.92 83.26
CA LEU A 4 73.94 -8.44 83.07
C LEU A 4 72.86 -7.36 82.84
N THR A 5 73.18 -6.08 83.04
CA THR A 5 72.22 -4.96 82.95
C THR A 5 72.22 -4.24 81.60
N LYS A 6 73.30 -4.31 80.80
CA LYS A 6 73.32 -3.74 79.43
C LYS A 6 72.57 -4.57 78.38
N LYS A 7 72.55 -5.90 78.50
CA LYS A 7 71.84 -6.79 77.56
C LYS A 7 70.31 -6.77 77.72
N LYS A 8 69.79 -6.48 78.91
CA LYS A 8 68.33 -6.37 79.12
C LYS A 8 67.74 -5.06 78.59
N LEU A 9 68.50 -3.96 78.57
CA LEU A 9 68.04 -2.67 78.04
C LEU A 9 68.08 -2.62 76.50
N GLN A 10 69.06 -3.27 75.86
CA GLN A 10 69.08 -3.39 74.39
C GLN A 10 68.02 -4.37 73.86
N LEU A 11 67.68 -5.44 74.60
CA LEU A 11 66.62 -6.36 74.20
C LEU A 11 65.22 -5.77 74.41
N SER A 12 65.02 -4.90 75.41
CA SER A 12 63.72 -4.22 75.62
C SER A 12 63.50 -3.04 74.68
N ILE A 13 64.55 -2.32 74.26
CA ILE A 13 64.45 -1.31 73.19
C ILE A 13 64.26 -1.98 71.81
N LEU A 14 64.89 -3.14 71.56
CA LEU A 14 64.64 -3.91 70.33
C LEU A 14 63.24 -4.54 70.32
N LEU A 15 62.68 -4.93 71.47
CA LEU A 15 61.33 -5.46 71.60
C LEU A 15 60.25 -4.35 71.55
N TYR A 16 60.54 -3.14 72.02
CA TYR A 16 59.67 -1.96 71.83
C TYR A 16 59.73 -1.43 70.39
N CYS A 17 60.89 -1.50 69.73
CA CYS A 17 61.02 -1.19 68.29
C CYS A 17 60.45 -2.29 67.38
N LEU A 18 60.36 -3.56 67.83
CA LEU A 18 59.63 -4.63 67.13
C LEU A 18 58.11 -4.57 67.37
N PHE A 19 57.64 -4.02 68.50
CA PHE A 19 56.21 -3.75 68.76
C PHE A 19 55.72 -2.43 68.14
N ALA A 20 56.63 -1.54 67.74
CA ALA A 20 56.34 -0.34 66.93
C ALA A 20 56.22 -0.64 65.43
N VAL A 21 56.14 -1.92 65.04
CA VAL A 21 55.69 -2.33 63.71
C VAL A 21 54.19 -2.06 63.62
N THR A 22 53.84 -0.91 63.04
CA THR A 22 52.57 -0.62 62.37
C THR A 22 51.34 -1.20 63.06
N ILE A 23 50.75 -0.46 64.00
CA ILE A 23 49.29 -0.43 64.07
C ILE A 23 48.85 0.13 62.72
N LYS A 24 48.63 -0.73 61.72
CA LYS A 24 47.72 -0.37 60.63
C LYS A 24 46.43 -0.07 61.36
N ALA A 25 46.07 1.21 61.44
CA ALA A 25 44.68 1.58 61.72
C ALA A 25 43.83 0.67 60.82
N SER A 26 42.90 -0.07 61.41
CA SER A 26 41.96 -0.88 60.64
C SER A 26 41.46 -0.01 59.50
N ALA A 27 41.67 -0.45 58.25
CA ALA A 27 41.14 0.26 57.10
C ALA A 27 39.66 0.48 57.34
N VAL A 28 39.22 1.74 57.49
CA VAL A 28 37.82 2.06 57.73
C VAL A 28 37.21 2.27 56.35
N PRO A 29 36.34 1.36 55.88
CA PRO A 29 35.76 1.48 54.55
C PRO A 29 34.96 2.78 54.42
N LEU A 30 34.98 3.40 53.24
CA LEU A 30 34.24 4.63 53.01
C LEU A 30 32.74 4.36 53.03
N THR A 31 31.98 5.21 53.74
CA THR A 31 30.52 5.17 53.78
C THR A 31 29.93 6.58 53.76
N GLY A 32 28.64 6.66 53.39
CA GLY A 32 27.88 7.91 53.40
C GLY A 32 28.36 8.88 52.32
N THR A 33 28.11 10.18 52.51
CA THR A 33 28.55 11.21 51.57
C THR A 33 29.92 11.76 51.96
N LYS A 34 30.83 11.87 50.98
CA LYS A 34 32.16 12.47 51.09
C LYS A 34 32.24 13.68 50.16
N ASN A 35 32.25 14.88 50.73
CA ASN A 35 32.25 16.14 50.00
C ASN A 35 33.66 16.56 49.57
N ILE A 36 33.77 17.09 48.36
CA ILE A 36 35.02 17.61 47.78
C ILE A 36 34.75 19.02 47.22
N PRO A 37 35.44 20.07 47.71
CA PRO A 37 36.34 20.04 48.85
C PRO A 37 35.58 19.82 50.16
N GLY A 38 36.24 19.27 51.18
CA GLY A 38 35.65 19.01 52.49
C GLY A 38 36.31 17.81 53.16
N ASP A 39 35.67 16.64 53.04
CA ASP A 39 36.22 15.36 53.52
C ASP A 39 37.54 15.02 52.82
N TYR A 40 37.68 15.41 51.55
CA TYR A 40 38.94 15.35 50.81
C TYR A 40 39.20 16.69 50.12
N ALA A 41 40.49 17.01 49.91
CA ALA A 41 40.88 18.25 49.22
C ALA A 41 40.65 18.18 47.70
N THR A 42 40.77 16.99 47.11
CA THR A 42 40.59 16.77 45.67
C THR A 42 39.90 15.43 45.41
N LEU A 43 39.28 15.29 44.25
CA LEU A 43 38.71 14.05 43.77
C LEU A 43 39.78 12.95 43.64
N SER A 44 41.01 13.33 43.27
CA SER A 44 42.11 12.36 43.17
C SER A 44 42.40 11.70 44.51
N LEU A 45 42.45 12.48 45.60
CA LEU A 45 42.69 11.95 46.93
C LEU A 45 41.53 11.06 47.41
N ALA A 46 40.29 11.47 47.13
CA ALA A 46 39.11 10.66 47.46
C ALA A 46 39.11 9.32 46.73
N ILE A 47 39.46 9.30 45.44
CA ILE A 47 39.53 8.07 44.64
C ILE A 47 40.71 7.18 45.06
N THR A 48 41.86 7.76 45.41
CA THR A 48 42.98 7.01 45.98
C THR A 48 42.58 6.32 47.29
N ASP A 49 41.90 7.03 48.19
CA ASP A 49 41.46 6.46 49.46
C ASP A 49 40.33 5.44 49.25
N LEU A 50 39.39 5.68 48.33
CA LEU A 50 38.38 4.70 47.92
C LEU A 50 39.00 3.36 47.51
N ASN A 51 40.04 3.38 46.67
CA ASN A 51 40.74 2.16 46.26
C ASN A 51 41.50 1.49 47.41
N THR A 52 41.97 2.28 48.38
CA THR A 52 42.79 1.79 49.50
C THR A 52 41.96 1.20 50.64
N GLN A 53 40.80 1.80 50.93
CA GLN A 53 39.94 1.45 52.08
C GLN A 53 38.71 0.63 51.68
N GLY A 54 38.29 0.69 50.42
CA GLY A 54 37.07 0.05 49.95
C GLY A 54 35.80 0.75 50.46
N VAL A 55 34.67 0.05 50.36
CA VAL A 55 33.33 0.58 50.64
C VAL A 55 32.68 -0.15 51.80
N GLY A 56 32.07 0.59 52.72
CA GLY A 56 31.36 0.04 53.86
C GLY A 56 29.85 -0.09 53.62
N ALA A 57 29.13 -0.46 54.67
CA ALA A 57 27.68 -0.67 54.63
C ALA A 57 26.92 0.58 54.14
N GLY A 58 26.01 0.38 53.18
CA GLY A 58 25.17 1.45 52.61
C GLY A 58 25.83 2.22 51.48
N GLY A 59 27.08 1.91 51.13
CA GLY A 59 27.78 2.53 50.01
C GLY A 59 28.38 3.90 50.32
N VAL A 60 28.99 4.51 49.30
CA VAL A 60 29.62 5.83 49.39
C VAL A 60 29.19 6.72 48.22
N ILE A 61 28.88 7.98 48.54
CA ILE A 61 28.68 9.04 47.56
C ILE A 61 29.91 9.96 47.63
N ILE A 62 30.75 9.92 46.61
CA ILE A 62 31.83 10.89 46.41
C ILE A 62 31.21 12.10 45.69
N ASN A 63 31.03 13.19 46.43
CA ASN A 63 30.27 14.36 46.02
C ASN A 63 31.19 15.55 45.74
N LEU A 64 31.44 15.83 44.46
CA LEU A 64 32.17 17.03 44.05
C LEU A 64 31.21 18.23 44.12
N LEU A 65 31.41 19.11 45.10
CA LEU A 65 30.59 20.29 45.32
C LEU A 65 30.64 21.21 44.10
N SER A 66 29.51 21.82 43.73
CA SER A 66 29.39 22.66 42.54
C SER A 66 30.37 23.84 42.58
N GLY A 67 30.95 24.19 41.41
CA GLY A 67 31.91 25.28 41.28
C GLY A 67 33.36 24.93 41.62
N ASN A 68 33.69 23.64 41.71
CA ASN A 68 35.01 23.09 41.97
C ASN A 68 35.55 22.30 40.76
N PRO A 69 36.05 22.96 39.70
CA PRO A 69 36.66 22.28 38.58
C PRO A 69 37.99 21.60 38.98
N GLU A 70 38.29 20.45 38.38
CA GLU A 70 39.54 19.72 38.64
C GLU A 70 40.25 19.32 37.33
N THR A 71 41.51 18.89 37.47
CA THR A 71 42.30 18.27 36.39
C THR A 71 42.54 16.81 36.76
N ALA A 72 42.24 15.90 35.83
CA ALA A 72 42.50 14.48 36.02
C ALA A 72 44.01 14.21 36.19
N PRO A 73 44.41 13.24 37.03
CA PRO A 73 45.81 12.82 37.12
C PRO A 73 46.27 12.16 35.81
N SER A 74 47.58 12.05 35.59
CA SER A 74 48.14 11.39 34.39
C SER A 74 47.57 9.98 34.22
N GLY A 75 46.96 9.70 33.07
CA GLY A 75 46.26 8.45 32.80
C GLY A 75 44.82 8.35 33.35
N GLY A 76 44.33 9.34 34.09
CA GLY A 76 42.94 9.45 34.54
C GLY A 76 42.66 8.98 35.96
N TYR A 77 41.47 9.29 36.45
CA TYR A 77 40.95 8.77 37.71
C TYR A 77 40.63 7.27 37.56
N VAL A 78 41.38 6.41 38.26
CA VAL A 78 41.18 4.95 38.23
C VAL A 78 40.38 4.51 39.44
N ILE A 79 39.24 3.86 39.23
CA ILE A 79 38.46 3.16 40.27
C ILE A 79 38.58 1.66 39.99
N GLY A 80 39.05 0.90 40.98
CA GLY A 80 39.45 -0.49 40.81
C GLY A 80 40.94 -0.65 40.49
N GLY A 81 41.27 -1.65 39.68
CA GLY A 81 42.66 -2.03 39.37
C GLY A 81 43.26 -3.01 40.37
N VAL A 82 44.35 -3.67 39.97
CA VAL A 82 44.97 -4.75 40.77
C VAL A 82 45.29 -4.28 42.18
N GLY A 83 44.73 -4.96 43.18
CA GLY A 83 44.94 -4.64 44.60
C GLY A 83 43.97 -3.62 45.20
N SER A 84 43.04 -3.05 44.42
CA SER A 84 42.00 -2.15 44.95
C SER A 84 40.97 -2.93 45.78
N LEU A 85 40.61 -2.40 46.95
CA LEU A 85 39.56 -2.99 47.80
C LEU A 85 38.16 -2.80 47.22
N VAL A 86 37.96 -1.90 46.25
CA VAL A 86 36.67 -1.73 45.55
C VAL A 86 36.23 -3.02 44.86
N LEU A 87 37.18 -3.82 44.37
CA LEU A 87 36.93 -5.08 43.66
C LEU A 87 36.22 -6.15 44.52
N THR A 88 36.26 -6.02 45.85
CA THR A 88 35.69 -7.02 46.78
C THR A 88 34.71 -6.42 47.79
N THR A 89 34.62 -5.09 47.88
CA THR A 89 33.76 -4.41 48.87
C THR A 89 32.51 -3.77 48.27
N THR A 90 32.49 -3.55 46.95
CA THR A 90 31.30 -3.04 46.24
C THR A 90 30.25 -4.11 46.02
N SER A 91 28.98 -3.70 46.06
CA SER A 91 27.84 -4.56 45.77
C SER A 91 26.59 -3.71 45.53
N ALA A 92 25.47 -4.34 45.16
CA ALA A 92 24.18 -3.66 45.08
C ALA A 92 23.76 -2.97 46.41
N LEU A 93 24.21 -3.48 47.56
CA LEU A 93 23.94 -2.90 48.88
C LEU A 93 24.96 -1.82 49.28
N ASN A 94 26.16 -1.87 48.68
CA ASN A 94 27.26 -0.94 48.95
C ASN A 94 27.75 -0.31 47.63
N PRO A 95 26.90 0.46 46.93
CA PRO A 95 27.30 1.07 45.65
C PRO A 95 28.27 2.23 45.86
N VAL A 96 29.01 2.57 44.80
CA VAL A 96 29.79 3.82 44.74
C VAL A 96 29.09 4.78 43.78
N ILE A 97 28.79 5.98 44.23
CA ILE A 97 28.29 7.06 43.38
C ILE A 97 29.32 8.17 43.37
N VAL A 98 29.90 8.45 42.22
CA VAL A 98 30.78 9.61 42.01
C VAL A 98 29.96 10.66 41.27
N THR A 99 29.63 11.75 41.94
CA THR A 99 28.80 12.83 41.38
C THR A 99 29.59 14.11 41.20
N GLY A 100 29.47 14.70 40.01
CA GLY A 100 30.20 15.88 39.58
C GLY A 100 29.46 17.20 39.75
N ASN A 101 28.13 17.20 39.93
CA ASN A 101 27.31 18.42 40.08
C ASN A 101 27.59 19.55 39.06
N GLY A 102 27.85 19.18 37.80
CA GLY A 102 28.15 20.10 36.70
C GLY A 102 29.60 20.58 36.64
N ASN A 103 30.49 20.08 37.50
CA ASN A 103 31.89 20.50 37.51
C ASN A 103 32.65 20.02 36.28
N THR A 104 33.57 20.87 35.82
CA THR A 104 34.49 20.55 34.73
C THR A 104 35.67 19.73 35.24
N ILE A 105 35.92 18.60 34.59
CA ILE A 105 37.14 17.80 34.71
C ILE A 105 37.93 17.97 33.41
N THR A 106 39.08 18.61 33.51
CA THR A 106 40.03 18.72 32.38
C THR A 106 40.92 17.48 32.36
N ALA A 107 41.17 16.92 31.19
CA ALA A 107 42.14 15.82 31.04
C ALA A 107 43.55 16.24 31.52
N ALA A 108 44.40 15.26 31.79
CA ALA A 108 45.76 15.51 32.24
C ALA A 108 46.56 16.29 31.18
N SER A 109 47.35 17.28 31.61
CA SER A 109 48.25 18.04 30.72
C SER A 109 49.54 17.30 30.37
N ASN A 110 49.77 16.14 30.98
CA ASN A 110 50.97 15.31 30.84
C ASN A 110 50.59 13.84 30.58
N GLN A 111 49.83 13.61 29.50
CA GLN A 111 49.59 12.26 29.00
C GLN A 111 50.91 11.59 28.58
N THR A 112 50.97 10.27 28.68
CA THR A 112 52.20 9.52 28.36
C THR A 112 52.30 9.37 26.84
N ALA A 113 53.31 9.98 26.22
CA ALA A 113 53.46 9.99 24.77
C ALA A 113 53.42 8.57 24.17
N GLY A 114 52.59 8.38 23.14
CA GLY A 114 52.41 7.12 22.43
C GLY A 114 51.54 6.07 23.13
N ARG A 115 51.04 6.36 24.34
CA ARG A 115 50.07 5.50 25.02
C ARG A 115 48.72 5.59 24.31
N LEU A 116 47.93 4.51 24.39
CA LEU A 116 46.59 4.40 23.79
C LEU A 116 45.52 4.09 24.85
N SER A 117 45.83 4.35 26.12
CA SER A 117 45.01 3.95 27.28
C SER A 117 44.79 5.08 28.29
N ASP A 118 44.92 6.32 27.82
CA ASP A 118 44.63 7.52 28.58
C ASP A 118 43.13 7.79 28.61
N GLY A 119 42.63 8.17 29.79
CA GLY A 119 41.24 8.52 29.95
C GLY A 119 41.02 9.54 31.06
N ILE A 120 39.79 10.04 31.20
CA ILE A 120 39.41 10.91 32.31
C ILE A 120 38.97 10.03 33.50
N PHE A 121 38.09 9.06 33.28
CA PHE A 121 37.74 8.02 34.25
C PHE A 121 38.00 6.63 33.68
N LYS A 122 38.52 5.72 34.51
CA LYS A 122 38.68 4.30 34.19
C LYS A 122 38.14 3.44 35.33
N LEU A 123 37.17 2.59 35.01
CA LEU A 123 36.64 1.54 35.87
C LEU A 123 37.32 0.23 35.48
N ILE A 124 38.24 -0.25 36.31
CA ILE A 124 39.06 -1.44 35.99
C ILE A 124 38.67 -2.57 36.93
N GLY A 125 37.83 -3.50 36.47
CA GLY A 125 37.25 -4.58 37.27
C GLY A 125 36.26 -4.12 38.36
N ALA A 126 35.91 -2.84 38.37
CA ALA A 126 35.07 -2.26 39.42
C ALA A 126 33.59 -2.46 39.11
N ASP A 127 32.83 -2.86 40.13
CA ASP A 127 31.41 -3.17 40.03
C ASP A 127 30.55 -2.14 40.79
N PHE A 128 29.29 -1.98 40.37
CA PHE A 128 28.30 -1.12 41.03
C PHE A 128 28.74 0.36 41.20
N ILE A 129 29.48 0.87 40.21
CA ILE A 129 29.93 2.26 40.17
C ILE A 129 28.98 3.09 39.31
N THR A 130 28.53 4.22 39.86
CA THR A 130 27.83 5.26 39.10
C THR A 130 28.76 6.46 38.92
N VAL A 131 29.00 6.88 37.68
CA VAL A 131 29.70 8.13 37.36
C VAL A 131 28.68 9.10 36.78
N SER A 132 28.46 10.24 37.45
CA SER A 132 27.39 11.14 37.08
C SER A 132 27.70 12.62 37.19
N GLY A 133 27.11 13.42 36.29
CA GLY A 133 27.03 14.87 36.44
C GLY A 133 28.35 15.61 36.21
N PHE A 134 29.31 15.04 35.48
CA PHE A 134 30.57 15.71 35.16
C PHE A 134 30.53 16.38 33.79
N VAL A 135 31.31 17.46 33.63
CA VAL A 135 31.68 18.03 32.32
C VAL A 135 33.13 17.64 32.04
N MET A 136 33.36 16.59 31.25
CA MET A 136 34.66 16.02 30.95
C MET A 136 35.21 16.63 29.64
N THR A 137 36.40 17.23 29.70
CA THR A 137 36.99 17.96 28.56
C THR A 137 38.44 17.60 28.29
N GLU A 138 38.84 17.58 27.01
CA GLU A 138 40.26 17.45 26.63
C GLU A 138 41.08 18.66 27.11
N ASN A 139 42.34 18.41 27.46
CA ASN A 139 43.28 19.46 27.80
C ASN A 139 43.78 20.16 26.53
N THR A 140 43.72 21.49 26.49
CA THR A 140 44.21 22.26 25.34
C THR A 140 45.72 22.17 25.13
N ALA A 141 46.49 21.73 26.14
CA ALA A 141 47.91 21.44 26.02
C ALA A 141 48.21 20.12 25.27
N ASN A 142 47.22 19.24 25.10
CA ASN A 142 47.36 18.01 24.35
C ASN A 142 47.09 18.31 22.86
N THR A 143 48.13 18.25 22.03
CA THR A 143 48.07 18.70 20.62
C THR A 143 48.65 17.71 19.62
N ILE A 144 49.32 16.63 20.07
CA ILE A 144 49.99 15.67 19.20
C ILE A 144 49.04 14.52 18.92
N THR A 145 48.54 14.41 17.69
CA THR A 145 47.57 13.36 17.30
C THR A 145 48.20 12.16 16.59
N ALA A 146 49.49 12.21 16.22
CA ALA A 146 50.13 11.16 15.44
C ALA A 146 50.32 9.84 16.23
N ASP A 147 49.95 8.72 15.63
CA ASP A 147 50.11 7.38 16.22
C ASP A 147 51.55 7.12 16.70
N GLY A 148 51.70 6.46 17.85
CA GLY A 148 53.00 6.15 18.47
C GLY A 148 53.70 7.33 19.16
N THR A 149 53.25 8.57 18.96
CA THR A 149 53.78 9.76 19.66
C THR A 149 52.69 10.65 20.27
N ASN A 150 51.42 10.25 20.12
CA ASN A 150 50.27 11.02 20.55
C ASN A 150 50.32 11.36 22.06
N ASN A 151 49.77 12.50 22.45
CA ASN A 151 49.59 12.87 23.86
C ASN A 151 48.13 13.25 24.18
N MET A 152 47.20 12.72 23.40
CA MET A 152 45.77 13.05 23.49
C MET A 152 45.08 12.07 24.43
N THR A 153 43.86 12.39 24.85
CA THR A 153 43.05 11.49 25.69
C THR A 153 42.22 10.55 24.81
N GLU A 154 42.33 9.24 25.01
CA GLU A 154 41.51 8.28 24.26
C GLU A 154 40.07 8.24 24.77
N TRP A 155 39.86 8.21 26.09
CA TRP A 155 38.56 7.86 26.68
C TRP A 155 38.01 8.94 27.61
N GLY A 156 36.74 9.32 27.44
CA GLY A 156 36.03 10.05 28.48
C GLY A 156 35.85 9.16 29.71
N VAL A 157 35.15 8.04 29.51
CA VAL A 157 35.02 6.98 30.51
C VAL A 157 35.37 5.63 29.89
N ALA A 158 36.28 4.88 30.51
CA ALA A 158 36.60 3.51 30.12
C ALA A 158 36.13 2.49 31.17
N LEU A 159 35.60 1.35 30.71
CA LEU A 159 35.26 0.18 31.51
C LEU A 159 36.05 -1.02 30.98
N LEU A 160 36.86 -1.62 31.83
CA LEU A 160 37.89 -2.56 31.45
C LEU A 160 37.93 -3.71 32.47
N TYR A 161 38.30 -4.91 32.04
CA TYR A 161 38.61 -5.96 33.01
C TYR A 161 39.92 -5.62 33.76
N VAL A 162 40.03 -6.09 35.01
CA VAL A 162 41.30 -6.03 35.77
C VAL A 162 42.19 -7.23 35.47
N ILE A 163 41.58 -8.41 35.36
CA ILE A 163 42.16 -9.66 34.85
C ILE A 163 41.11 -10.38 34.02
N THR A 164 41.49 -11.39 33.24
CA THR A 164 40.59 -12.09 32.30
C THR A 164 39.39 -12.81 32.95
N THR A 165 39.34 -12.86 34.28
CA THR A 165 38.24 -13.44 35.07
C THR A 165 37.50 -12.44 35.96
N ASN A 166 37.84 -11.15 35.89
CA ASN A 166 37.21 -10.08 36.67
C ASN A 166 37.07 -8.79 35.84
N GLY A 167 35.86 -8.57 35.32
CA GLY A 167 35.39 -7.48 34.47
C GLY A 167 34.69 -6.37 35.24
N ALA A 168 34.18 -5.36 34.55
CA ALA A 168 33.48 -4.24 35.16
C ALA A 168 31.96 -4.40 34.98
N GLN A 169 31.25 -4.75 36.05
CA GLN A 169 29.83 -5.15 36.00
C GLN A 169 28.90 -4.18 36.74
N ASN A 170 27.64 -4.11 36.30
CA ASN A 170 26.58 -3.35 36.98
C ASN A 170 26.87 -1.84 37.10
N ASN A 171 27.61 -1.27 36.15
CA ASN A 171 28.02 0.13 36.19
C ASN A 171 27.01 1.04 35.46
N VAL A 172 26.91 2.29 35.93
CA VAL A 172 26.01 3.31 35.39
C VAL A 172 26.80 4.57 35.04
N ILE A 173 26.79 4.95 33.76
CA ILE A 173 27.38 6.21 33.31
C ILE A 173 26.23 7.13 32.91
N GLN A 174 26.01 8.21 33.66
CA GLN A 174 24.80 9.02 33.43
C GLN A 174 24.94 10.53 33.61
N ASN A 175 24.23 11.30 32.80
CA ASN A 175 24.15 12.76 32.89
C ASN A 175 25.52 13.47 32.83
N ASN A 176 26.50 12.88 32.14
CA ASN A 176 27.80 13.51 31.92
C ASN A 176 27.80 14.25 30.58
N THR A 177 28.53 15.36 30.51
CA THR A 177 28.89 16.02 29.25
C THR A 177 30.34 15.66 28.92
N ILE A 178 30.60 14.96 27.82
CA ILE A 178 31.93 14.49 27.43
C ILE A 178 32.30 15.13 26.09
N THR A 179 33.37 15.93 26.10
CA THR A 179 33.88 16.62 24.89
C THR A 179 35.38 16.46 24.80
N LEU A 180 35.85 15.58 23.92
CA LEU A 180 37.29 15.38 23.68
C LEU A 180 37.73 16.14 22.42
N ASN A 181 38.59 15.55 21.59
CA ASN A 181 39.06 16.12 20.35
C ASN A 181 39.08 15.11 19.18
N ARG A 182 38.05 15.13 18.35
CA ARG A 182 37.91 14.27 17.14
C ARG A 182 39.00 14.46 16.08
N ALA A 183 39.86 15.47 16.16
CA ALA A 183 41.05 15.53 15.30
C ALA A 183 42.01 14.38 15.62
N TYR A 184 41.94 13.83 16.84
CA TYR A 184 42.61 12.60 17.22
C TYR A 184 41.74 11.37 16.94
N GLN A 185 42.27 10.46 16.13
CA GLN A 185 41.59 9.28 15.61
C GLN A 185 41.06 8.33 16.69
N ASN A 186 41.73 8.20 17.84
CA ASN A 186 41.37 7.25 18.89
C ASN A 186 40.53 7.88 20.02
N THR A 187 39.62 8.81 19.69
CA THR A 187 38.75 9.46 20.70
C THR A 187 37.41 8.76 20.85
N TYR A 188 37.13 8.28 22.06
CA TYR A 188 35.90 7.61 22.44
C TYR A 188 35.22 8.37 23.59
N GLY A 189 33.92 8.61 23.48
CA GLY A 189 33.14 9.17 24.58
C GLY A 189 33.09 8.21 25.77
N ILE A 190 32.49 7.03 25.53
CA ILE A 190 32.42 5.94 26.50
C ILE A 190 32.93 4.66 25.84
N TYR A 191 33.90 4.01 26.48
CA TYR A 191 34.57 2.82 25.96
C TYR A 191 34.46 1.66 26.95
N SER A 192 33.76 0.59 26.59
CA SER A 192 33.70 -0.64 27.38
C SER A 192 34.33 -1.78 26.57
N SER A 193 35.32 -2.44 27.16
CA SER A 193 35.97 -3.58 26.53
C SER A 193 36.40 -4.63 27.55
N SER A 194 36.09 -5.88 27.24
CA SER A 194 36.59 -7.08 27.93
C SER A 194 37.46 -7.95 27.00
N THR A 195 37.94 -7.38 25.89
CA THR A 195 38.73 -8.10 24.86
C THR A 195 40.25 -7.86 24.93
N HIS A 196 40.70 -6.96 25.81
CA HIS A 196 42.11 -6.63 26.00
C HIS A 196 42.38 -6.08 27.41
N SER A 197 43.67 -6.00 27.81
CA SER A 197 44.03 -5.48 29.13
C SER A 197 43.91 -3.96 29.19
N ALA A 198 43.82 -3.41 30.40
CA ALA A 198 43.68 -1.97 30.59
C ALA A 198 44.87 -1.12 30.10
N THR A 199 46.00 -1.74 29.78
CA THR A 199 47.22 -1.06 29.31
C THR A 199 47.52 -1.27 27.82
N SER A 200 46.92 -2.29 27.19
CA SER A 200 47.32 -2.76 25.86
C SER A 200 46.12 -2.99 24.93
N PRO A 201 45.40 -1.93 24.51
CA PRO A 201 44.15 -2.06 23.75
C PRO A 201 44.29 -2.67 22.35
N THR A 202 45.49 -2.63 21.78
CA THR A 202 45.81 -3.21 20.46
C THR A 202 46.19 -4.69 20.52
N VAL A 203 46.26 -5.27 21.73
CA VAL A 203 46.63 -6.67 21.93
C VAL A 203 45.42 -7.44 22.44
N ASN A 204 44.96 -8.41 21.66
CA ASN A 204 43.84 -9.26 22.05
C ASN A 204 44.22 -10.11 23.28
N ALA A 205 43.42 -9.97 24.33
CA ALA A 205 43.48 -10.75 25.56
C ALA A 205 42.07 -10.87 26.13
N SER A 206 41.18 -11.57 25.42
CA SER A 206 39.76 -11.65 25.82
C SER A 206 39.53 -12.34 27.18
N SER A 207 38.53 -11.88 27.92
CA SER A 207 38.08 -12.54 29.15
C SER A 207 37.63 -13.97 28.89
N LEU A 208 37.70 -14.84 29.92
CA LEU A 208 37.47 -16.29 29.82
C LEU A 208 36.28 -16.78 30.66
N THR A 209 35.64 -15.91 31.44
CA THR A 209 34.53 -16.26 32.33
C THR A 209 33.47 -15.16 32.34
N ALA A 210 32.24 -15.48 32.75
CA ALA A 210 31.15 -14.51 32.93
C ALA A 210 31.56 -13.34 33.85
N ALA A 211 32.30 -13.63 34.92
CA ALA A 211 32.81 -12.61 35.83
C ALA A 211 33.86 -11.70 35.19
N GLY A 212 34.52 -12.13 34.10
CA GLY A 212 35.45 -11.31 33.31
C GLY A 212 34.77 -10.37 32.30
N SER A 213 33.46 -10.50 32.11
CA SER A 213 32.68 -9.70 31.17
C SER A 213 32.35 -8.30 31.71
N ASN A 214 31.99 -7.38 30.82
CA ASN A 214 31.47 -6.07 31.18
C ASN A 214 29.94 -6.06 31.00
N SER A 215 29.24 -6.69 31.95
CA SER A 215 27.79 -6.93 31.88
C SER A 215 26.96 -5.94 32.70
N ASN A 216 25.68 -5.79 32.36
CA ASN A 216 24.71 -4.89 33.01
C ASN A 216 25.15 -3.40 33.01
N LEU A 217 25.75 -2.96 31.90
CA LEU A 217 26.16 -1.57 31.69
C LEU A 217 24.95 -0.72 31.28
N LYS A 218 24.79 0.41 31.97
CA LYS A 218 23.74 1.40 31.72
C LYS A 218 24.34 2.75 31.35
N VAL A 219 23.89 3.33 30.25
CA VAL A 219 24.38 4.61 29.73
C VAL A 219 23.20 5.54 29.46
N TYR A 220 23.01 6.57 30.30
CA TYR A 220 21.79 7.39 30.28
C TYR A 220 22.06 8.91 30.30
N GLY A 221 21.36 9.67 29.47
CA GLY A 221 21.33 11.14 29.56
C GLY A 221 22.69 11.82 29.33
N ASN A 222 23.68 11.11 28.79
CA ASN A 222 24.99 11.71 28.54
C ASN A 222 24.95 12.55 27.26
N THR A 223 25.65 13.68 27.27
CA THR A 223 25.92 14.50 26.09
C THR A 223 27.35 14.28 25.65
N ILE A 224 27.57 13.59 24.54
CA ILE A 224 28.89 13.23 24.01
C ILE A 224 29.10 14.02 22.72
N SER A 225 30.22 14.75 22.62
CA SER A 225 30.53 15.51 21.43
C SER A 225 32.02 15.57 21.11
N ASN A 226 32.35 15.95 19.88
CA ASN A 226 33.73 16.16 19.43
C ASN A 226 34.65 14.93 19.63
N VAL A 227 34.13 13.74 19.32
CA VAL A 227 34.83 12.44 19.39
C VAL A 227 34.78 11.72 18.03
N ASN A 228 35.61 10.71 17.78
CA ASN A 228 35.44 9.84 16.61
C ASN A 228 34.46 8.69 16.86
N PHE A 229 34.38 8.21 18.11
CA PHE A 229 33.47 7.16 18.54
C PHE A 229 32.60 7.66 19.70
N GLY A 230 31.27 7.50 19.60
CA GLY A 230 30.37 7.89 20.67
C GLY A 230 30.42 6.94 21.86
N ILE A 231 29.77 5.77 21.72
CA ILE A 231 29.71 4.71 22.73
C ILE A 231 30.17 3.40 22.11
N VAL A 232 31.10 2.72 22.76
CA VAL A 232 31.61 1.40 22.35
C VAL A 232 31.41 0.40 23.48
N ASN A 233 30.84 -0.77 23.16
CA ASN A 233 30.80 -1.93 24.05
C ASN A 233 31.28 -3.19 23.31
N SER A 234 32.47 -3.66 23.66
CA SER A 234 33.12 -4.82 23.03
C SER A 234 33.26 -5.98 24.03
N GLY A 235 32.51 -7.05 23.83
CA GLY A 235 32.57 -8.27 24.62
C GLY A 235 33.47 -9.37 24.03
N PRO A 236 33.86 -10.36 24.84
CA PRO A 236 34.48 -11.59 24.36
C PRO A 236 33.48 -12.44 23.56
N ALA A 237 33.98 -13.31 22.68
CA ALA A 237 33.14 -14.11 21.79
C ALA A 237 32.59 -15.40 22.44
N GLY A 238 33.06 -15.81 23.61
CA GLY A 238 32.67 -17.07 24.26
C GLY A 238 31.25 -17.01 24.84
N ALA A 239 30.47 -18.09 24.71
CA ALA A 239 29.09 -18.10 25.23
C ALA A 239 29.01 -17.89 26.75
N THR A 240 30.01 -18.37 27.48
CA THR A 240 30.09 -18.28 28.94
C THR A 240 30.65 -16.97 29.46
N ASP A 241 31.25 -16.16 28.59
CA ASP A 241 31.92 -14.90 28.96
C ASP A 241 31.36 -13.67 28.23
N ILE A 242 30.41 -13.86 27.30
CA ILE A 242 29.74 -12.79 26.56
C ILE A 242 29.19 -11.70 27.49
N ASN A 243 29.21 -10.45 27.02
CA ASN A 243 28.54 -9.36 27.75
C ASN A 243 27.02 -9.59 27.71
N ILE A 244 26.34 -9.37 28.83
CA ILE A 244 24.88 -9.54 28.95
C ILE A 244 24.27 -8.28 29.56
N LEU A 245 23.08 -7.88 29.08
CA LEU A 245 22.32 -6.71 29.55
C LEU A 245 23.06 -5.40 29.28
N LEU A 246 22.92 -4.85 28.07
CA LEU A 246 23.40 -3.51 27.74
C LEU A 246 22.21 -2.59 27.52
N ASP A 247 22.18 -1.47 28.23
CA ASP A 247 21.11 -0.48 28.09
C ASP A 247 21.68 0.92 27.82
N ILE A 248 21.47 1.40 26.59
CA ILE A 248 21.89 2.71 26.11
C ILE A 248 20.65 3.54 25.80
N GLY A 249 20.36 4.50 26.67
CA GLY A 249 19.27 5.47 26.49
C GLY A 249 17.92 5.08 27.10
N GLY A 250 17.83 3.90 27.73
CA GLY A 250 16.77 3.55 28.67
C GLY A 250 15.38 3.42 28.06
N THR A 251 14.35 3.64 28.88
CA THR A 251 12.93 3.46 28.50
C THR A 251 12.18 4.77 28.28
N SER A 252 12.81 5.92 28.55
CA SER A 252 12.22 7.25 28.40
C SER A 252 13.13 8.22 27.65
N PRO A 253 12.58 9.24 26.96
CA PRO A 253 13.37 10.28 26.31
C PRO A 253 14.36 11.01 27.23
N ALA A 254 14.05 11.16 28.52
CA ALA A 254 14.95 11.80 29.49
C ALA A 254 16.23 10.99 29.77
N GLN A 255 16.21 9.69 29.50
CA GLN A 255 17.38 8.82 29.62
C GLN A 255 18.18 8.74 28.31
N GLY A 256 17.67 9.27 27.20
CA GLY A 256 18.33 9.25 25.91
C GLY A 256 19.68 9.95 25.92
N ASN A 257 20.70 9.33 25.32
CA ASN A 257 22.00 9.99 25.14
C ASN A 257 21.97 10.89 23.91
N THR A 258 22.73 11.98 23.96
CA THR A 258 22.93 12.91 22.83
C THR A 258 24.37 12.80 22.36
N ILE A 259 24.59 12.12 21.24
CA ILE A 259 25.90 11.95 20.59
C ILE A 259 25.93 12.87 19.37
N THR A 260 26.80 13.87 19.38
CA THR A 260 26.83 14.89 18.33
C THR A 260 28.24 15.14 17.82
N ASN A 261 28.34 15.69 16.61
CA ASN A 261 29.60 16.17 16.06
C ASN A 261 30.69 15.07 15.97
N PHE A 262 30.29 13.79 15.85
CA PHE A 262 31.21 12.65 15.87
C PHE A 262 31.74 12.26 14.48
N GLY A 263 32.86 11.55 14.46
CA GLY A 263 33.42 10.90 13.27
C GLY A 263 33.95 11.88 12.24
N THR A 264 35.22 12.31 12.39
CA THR A 264 35.94 13.18 11.43
C THR A 264 37.04 12.43 10.66
N THR A 265 37.63 11.39 11.24
CA THR A 265 38.58 10.49 10.57
C THR A 265 38.20 9.04 10.84
N GLY A 266 38.35 8.18 9.85
CA GLY A 266 37.97 6.77 9.87
C GLY A 266 39.16 5.83 9.96
N THR A 267 40.39 6.32 9.84
CA THR A 267 41.60 5.54 10.10
C THR A 267 42.02 5.76 11.55
N HIS A 268 42.05 4.68 12.32
CA HIS A 268 42.40 4.71 13.74
C HIS A 268 43.27 3.49 14.11
N SER A 269 43.86 3.51 15.30
CA SER A 269 44.68 2.41 15.78
C SER A 269 43.85 1.13 15.94
N PRO A 270 44.44 -0.07 15.75
CA PRO A 270 43.70 -1.34 15.69
C PRO A 270 43.33 -1.83 17.10
N PHE A 271 42.42 -1.12 17.77
CA PHE A 271 41.85 -1.55 19.04
C PHE A 271 41.15 -2.89 18.83
N THR A 272 41.36 -3.81 19.78
CA THR A 272 40.89 -5.19 19.64
C THR A 272 39.39 -5.23 19.38
N SER A 273 39.02 -5.97 18.34
CA SER A 273 37.63 -6.18 17.90
C SER A 273 36.89 -4.94 17.36
N ILE A 274 37.59 -3.83 17.10
CA ILE A 274 37.05 -2.64 16.42
C ILE A 274 37.66 -2.55 15.01
N PRO A 275 36.86 -2.58 13.93
CA PRO A 275 37.37 -2.51 12.57
C PRO A 275 38.12 -1.19 12.28
N SER A 276 39.38 -1.26 11.85
CA SER A 276 40.33 -0.13 11.73
C SER A 276 40.03 0.96 10.69
N SER A 277 38.86 0.90 10.02
CA SER A 277 38.49 1.82 8.93
C SER A 277 37.04 2.34 9.02
N VAL A 278 36.40 2.18 10.19
CA VAL A 278 34.98 2.49 10.41
C VAL A 278 34.82 3.29 11.70
N VAL A 279 34.02 4.36 11.63
CA VAL A 279 33.60 5.11 12.83
C VAL A 279 32.14 4.86 13.15
N TYR A 280 31.83 4.92 14.45
CA TYR A 280 30.52 4.56 14.98
C TYR A 280 30.00 5.61 15.94
N GLY A 281 28.73 5.97 15.81
CA GLY A 281 28.00 6.63 16.90
C GLY A 281 27.90 5.69 18.09
N ILE A 282 27.37 4.49 17.86
CA ILE A 282 27.27 3.41 18.84
C ILE A 282 27.75 2.10 18.18
N TYR A 283 28.75 1.45 18.79
CA TYR A 283 29.24 0.14 18.39
C TYR A 283 29.07 -0.86 19.53
N VAL A 284 28.41 -1.98 19.23
CA VAL A 284 28.23 -3.08 20.15
C VAL A 284 28.72 -4.36 19.50
N GLN A 285 29.51 -5.13 20.22
CA GLN A 285 30.01 -6.41 19.76
C GLN A 285 29.94 -7.46 20.84
N HIS A 286 29.57 -8.69 20.46
CA HIS A 286 29.45 -9.85 21.36
C HIS A 286 28.76 -9.50 22.68
N THR A 287 27.54 -9.00 22.56
CA THR A 287 26.70 -8.62 23.70
C THR A 287 25.29 -9.10 23.46
N VAL A 288 24.59 -9.63 24.46
CA VAL A 288 23.19 -10.06 24.35
C VAL A 288 22.28 -9.31 25.31
N ASN A 289 20.98 -9.29 25.01
CA ASN A 289 19.97 -8.51 25.73
C ASN A 289 20.29 -7.02 25.70
N ILE A 290 20.19 -6.45 24.49
CA ILE A 290 20.58 -5.08 24.17
C ILE A 290 19.32 -4.21 24.08
N ASN A 291 19.34 -3.05 24.73
CA ASN A 291 18.45 -1.93 24.48
C ASN A 291 19.26 -0.71 24.04
N ILE A 292 18.97 -0.17 22.86
CA ILE A 292 19.49 1.10 22.36
C ILE A 292 18.28 1.95 22.00
N SER A 293 17.82 2.78 22.93
CA SER A 293 16.57 3.52 22.75
C SER A 293 16.68 5.00 23.10
N ASN A 294 15.85 5.82 22.46
CA ASN A 294 15.72 7.26 22.74
C ASN A 294 16.98 8.11 22.50
N ASN A 295 18.00 7.60 21.79
CA ASN A 295 19.25 8.34 21.59
C ASN A 295 19.17 9.29 20.40
N THR A 296 19.86 10.43 20.50
CA THR A 296 20.11 11.34 19.37
C THR A 296 21.55 11.13 18.88
N ILE A 297 21.73 10.81 17.61
CA ILE A 297 23.02 10.43 17.01
C ILE A 297 23.26 11.28 15.76
N ILE A 298 24.17 12.24 15.86
CA ILE A 298 24.44 13.24 14.82
C ILE A 298 25.93 13.26 14.52
N SER A 299 26.33 12.87 13.30
CA SER A 299 27.74 12.96 12.90
C SER A 299 28.19 14.41 12.75
N SER A 300 29.48 14.61 12.56
CA SER A 300 30.05 15.88 12.16
C SER A 300 29.47 16.37 10.82
N ASN A 301 29.37 17.69 10.63
CA ASN A 301 28.98 18.27 9.34
C ASN A 301 30.13 18.08 8.33
N GLY A 302 30.00 17.07 7.47
CA GLY A 302 31.08 16.60 6.60
C GLY A 302 31.73 15.30 7.07
N GLY A 303 31.27 14.72 8.18
CA GLY A 303 31.61 13.36 8.61
C GLY A 303 33.08 13.03 8.56
N THR A 304 33.34 11.74 8.32
CA THR A 304 34.68 11.25 8.08
C THR A 304 35.19 11.75 6.73
N THR A 305 36.39 12.32 6.71
CA THR A 305 37.07 12.79 5.48
C THR A 305 38.08 11.78 4.93
N VAL A 306 38.45 10.75 5.72
CA VAL A 306 39.41 9.69 5.37
C VAL A 306 38.96 8.36 5.98
N GLY A 307 38.84 7.26 5.22
CA GLY A 307 38.41 5.95 5.75
C GLY A 307 37.26 5.30 4.95
N ALA A 308 36.76 4.14 5.38
CA ALA A 308 35.88 3.30 4.54
C ALA A 308 34.37 3.41 4.83
N SER A 309 33.94 3.66 6.09
CA SER A 309 32.50 3.72 6.43
C SER A 309 32.18 4.62 7.65
N LEU A 310 31.05 5.33 7.60
CA LEU A 310 30.45 6.08 8.71
C LEU A 310 29.17 5.38 9.15
N ARG A 311 29.08 5.01 10.43
CA ARG A 311 27.95 4.24 10.97
C ARG A 311 27.28 4.90 12.17
N GLY A 312 25.95 4.83 12.21
CA GLY A 312 25.14 5.28 13.34
C GLY A 312 25.20 4.27 14.48
N ILE A 313 24.40 3.21 14.39
CA ILE A 313 24.32 2.10 15.34
C ILE A 313 24.77 0.82 14.64
N ASN A 314 25.71 0.10 15.22
CA ASN A 314 26.21 -1.15 14.66
C ASN A 314 26.33 -2.22 15.73
N ILE A 315 25.66 -3.35 15.52
CA ILE A 315 25.67 -4.50 16.42
C ILE A 315 26.22 -5.72 15.67
N ASP A 316 27.38 -6.21 16.10
CA ASP A 316 28.08 -7.36 15.52
C ASP A 316 28.31 -8.50 16.53
N GLY A 317 28.55 -9.73 16.03
CA GLY A 317 28.98 -10.87 16.84
C GLY A 317 28.31 -12.20 16.49
N PHE A 318 28.88 -13.33 16.95
CA PHE A 318 28.50 -14.70 16.57
C PHE A 318 28.27 -15.68 17.75
N PHE A 319 27.73 -16.87 17.42
CA PHE A 319 27.09 -17.94 18.21
C PHE A 319 27.97 -18.88 19.06
N PHE A 320 27.39 -19.35 20.17
CA PHE A 320 27.30 -20.79 20.48
C PHE A 320 25.83 -21.16 20.72
N ASP A 321 25.41 -22.34 20.24
CA ASP A 321 24.08 -22.90 20.51
C ASP A 321 23.93 -23.10 22.02
N THR A 322 23.23 -22.17 22.63
CA THR A 322 22.88 -22.18 24.04
C THR A 322 21.38 -21.99 24.11
N SER A 323 20.73 -22.83 24.89
CA SER A 323 19.34 -22.62 25.29
C SER A 323 19.24 -21.22 25.92
N GLY A 324 18.41 -20.34 25.36
CA GLY A 324 18.31 -18.98 25.85
C GLY A 324 17.39 -18.08 25.03
N THR A 325 16.82 -17.08 25.71
CA THR A 325 16.02 -16.01 25.11
C THR A 325 16.89 -14.76 25.01
N PHE A 326 17.07 -14.28 23.78
CA PHE A 326 17.90 -13.12 23.49
C PHE A 326 17.07 -12.05 22.80
N SER A 327 17.21 -10.79 23.23
CA SER A 327 16.50 -9.66 22.61
C SER A 327 17.47 -8.53 22.26
N THR A 328 17.28 -7.97 21.06
CA THR A 328 17.92 -6.73 20.64
C THR A 328 16.82 -5.72 20.30
N VAL A 329 16.80 -4.61 21.03
CA VAL A 329 15.83 -3.52 20.86
C VAL A 329 16.59 -2.26 20.43
N ILE A 330 16.23 -1.70 19.28
CA ILE A 330 16.72 -0.43 18.76
C ILE A 330 15.50 0.44 18.47
N ASN A 331 15.15 1.32 19.40
CA ASN A 331 13.84 1.97 19.37
C ASN A 331 13.86 3.48 19.66
N LYS A 332 13.10 4.27 18.89
CA LYS A 332 12.98 5.73 19.10
C LYS A 332 14.30 6.51 19.05
N ASN A 333 15.29 6.04 18.28
CA ASN A 333 16.51 6.82 18.06
C ASN A 333 16.32 7.83 16.92
N SER A 334 16.92 9.01 17.05
CA SER A 334 17.04 10.01 15.98
C SER A 334 18.45 9.97 15.40
N ILE A 335 18.59 9.70 14.10
CA ILE A 335 19.88 9.41 13.45
C ILE A 335 20.08 10.34 12.24
N SER A 336 21.17 11.11 12.28
CA SER A 336 21.61 12.02 11.22
C SER A 336 23.08 11.81 10.88
N LEU A 337 23.36 11.25 9.71
CA LEU A 337 24.73 10.94 9.27
C LEU A 337 25.09 11.69 8.00
N ARG A 338 26.12 12.52 8.07
CA ARG A 338 26.61 13.35 6.96
C ARG A 338 28.07 13.06 6.68
N SER A 339 28.44 12.70 5.46
CA SER A 339 29.83 12.42 5.07
C SER A 339 30.37 13.36 3.99
N GLY A 340 31.60 13.82 4.15
CA GLY A 340 32.35 14.67 3.23
C GLY A 340 33.32 13.90 2.36
N LEU A 341 33.44 12.58 2.54
CA LEU A 341 34.23 11.69 1.68
C LEU A 341 33.33 11.06 0.61
N GLY A 342 33.57 11.40 -0.67
CA GLY A 342 32.69 11.04 -1.78
C GLY A 342 32.51 9.54 -2.03
N THR A 343 33.48 8.69 -1.70
CA THR A 343 33.38 7.23 -1.91
C THR A 343 32.87 6.46 -0.68
N MET A 344 32.72 7.13 0.46
CA MET A 344 32.42 6.49 1.73
C MET A 344 30.98 5.98 1.81
N SER A 345 30.81 4.78 2.37
CA SER A 345 29.48 4.28 2.73
C SER A 345 28.93 4.92 4.01
N ILE A 346 27.65 5.29 4.00
CA ILE A 346 26.92 5.74 5.19
C ILE A 346 25.92 4.64 5.57
N VAL A 347 25.98 4.18 6.82
CA VAL A 347 25.06 3.14 7.31
C VAL A 347 24.39 3.57 8.61
N GLY A 348 23.07 3.63 8.61
CA GLY A 348 22.28 4.07 9.76
C GLY A 348 22.32 3.07 10.92
N ILE A 349 21.63 1.94 10.74
CA ILE A 349 21.55 0.83 11.70
C ILE A 349 22.01 -0.45 10.99
N THR A 350 22.92 -1.20 11.62
CA THR A 350 23.27 -2.55 11.20
C THR A 350 23.16 -3.52 12.36
N VAL A 351 22.54 -4.67 12.10
CA VAL A 351 22.51 -5.81 13.02
C VAL A 351 22.97 -7.04 12.27
N THR A 352 24.17 -7.53 12.59
CA THR A 352 24.70 -8.80 12.06
C THR A 352 24.70 -9.91 13.10
N GLN A 353 24.37 -9.59 14.36
CA GLN A 353 24.29 -10.57 15.44
C GLN A 353 23.36 -11.71 15.06
N THR A 354 23.86 -12.94 15.19
CA THR A 354 23.12 -14.11 14.76
C THR A 354 22.71 -14.99 15.94
N SER A 355 21.41 -15.29 16.06
CA SER A 355 20.87 -16.19 17.08
C SER A 355 19.65 -16.94 16.52
N THR A 356 19.75 -18.27 16.37
CA THR A 356 18.69 -19.14 15.84
C THR A 356 17.88 -19.79 16.95
N THR A 357 18.01 -19.32 18.20
CA THR A 357 17.25 -19.91 19.29
C THR A 357 15.75 -19.71 19.05
N PRO A 358 14.89 -20.62 19.55
CA PRO A 358 13.45 -20.52 19.33
C PRO A 358 12.76 -19.26 19.88
N SER A 359 13.46 -18.44 20.67
CA SER A 359 12.92 -17.24 21.33
C SER A 359 13.71 -15.96 21.04
N SER A 360 14.68 -15.98 20.11
CA SER A 360 15.48 -14.80 19.78
C SER A 360 14.68 -13.73 19.04
N SER A 361 14.93 -12.44 19.33
CA SER A 361 14.24 -11.32 18.70
C SER A 361 15.15 -10.14 18.36
N VAL A 362 14.86 -9.49 17.23
CA VAL A 362 15.39 -8.18 16.85
C VAL A 362 14.21 -7.25 16.60
N SER A 363 14.19 -6.09 17.27
CA SER A 363 13.22 -5.02 17.05
C SER A 363 13.96 -3.74 16.69
N ILE A 364 13.74 -3.23 15.48
CA ILE A 364 14.24 -1.95 14.96
C ILE A 364 13.02 -1.09 14.71
N THR A 365 12.56 -0.37 15.74
CA THR A 365 11.22 0.24 15.72
C THR A 365 11.22 1.73 16.02
N ASN A 366 10.33 2.48 15.37
CA ASN A 366 10.11 3.91 15.65
C ASN A 366 11.38 4.79 15.58
N ASN A 367 12.42 4.39 14.84
CA ASN A 367 13.60 5.22 14.66
C ASN A 367 13.34 6.25 13.55
N ASP A 368 13.87 7.45 13.72
CA ASP A 368 13.80 8.51 12.71
C ASP A 368 15.19 8.74 12.11
N PHE A 369 15.28 8.60 10.78
CA PHE A 369 16.45 8.99 10.03
C PHE A 369 16.19 10.35 9.39
N ASN A 370 17.03 11.34 9.71
CA ASN A 370 16.87 12.70 9.21
C ASN A 370 18.20 13.28 8.72
N THR A 371 18.15 14.09 7.66
CA THR A 371 19.31 14.81 7.10
C THR A 371 20.55 13.95 6.75
N THR A 372 20.35 12.66 6.52
CA THR A 372 21.44 11.72 6.20
C THR A 372 21.82 11.81 4.72
N THR A 373 23.06 12.21 4.42
CA THR A 373 23.52 12.50 3.05
C THR A 373 25.04 12.68 2.94
N HIS A 374 25.58 12.82 1.72
CA HIS A 374 26.93 13.33 1.51
C HIS A 374 26.92 14.86 1.39
N THR A 375 27.91 15.53 1.97
CA THR A 375 28.07 16.99 1.87
C THR A 375 28.84 17.42 0.62
N VAL A 376 29.35 16.44 -0.14
CA VAL A 376 30.03 16.58 -1.43
C VAL A 376 29.34 15.69 -2.46
N VAL A 377 29.62 15.89 -3.75
CA VAL A 377 29.20 14.94 -4.78
C VAL A 377 29.88 13.59 -4.52
N ALA A 378 29.07 12.54 -4.36
CA ALA A 378 29.54 11.24 -3.91
C ALA A 378 29.14 10.10 -4.85
N SER A 379 29.84 8.97 -4.71
CA SER A 379 29.48 7.65 -5.26
C SER A 379 29.24 6.61 -4.17
N GLY A 380 29.45 6.97 -2.90
CA GLY A 380 29.28 6.10 -1.75
C GLY A 380 27.83 5.65 -1.54
N VAL A 381 27.66 4.42 -1.08
CA VAL A 381 26.35 3.78 -0.82
C VAL A 381 25.74 4.31 0.48
N ILE A 382 24.42 4.46 0.52
CA ILE A 382 23.67 4.77 1.74
C ILE A 382 22.73 3.61 2.08
N ILE A 383 22.81 3.10 3.31
CA ILE A 383 21.88 2.07 3.82
C ILE A 383 21.33 2.54 5.16
N PHE A 384 20.03 2.76 5.28
CA PHE A 384 19.46 3.23 6.53
C PHE A 384 19.29 2.11 7.56
N ILE A 385 18.66 1.00 7.18
CA ILE A 385 18.52 -0.19 8.03
C ILE A 385 19.05 -1.41 7.28
N ASN A 386 19.94 -2.15 7.93
CA ASN A 386 20.51 -3.39 7.41
C ASN A 386 20.48 -4.50 8.47
N ASN A 387 19.57 -5.46 8.31
CA ASN A 387 19.43 -6.58 9.23
C ASN A 387 19.87 -7.91 8.57
N PHE A 388 20.83 -8.58 9.19
CA PHE A 388 21.31 -9.91 8.81
C PHE A 388 21.18 -10.94 9.93
N ALA A 389 20.47 -10.61 11.01
CA ALA A 389 20.29 -11.49 12.16
C ALA A 389 19.24 -12.60 11.89
N PRO A 390 19.57 -13.90 11.79
CA PRO A 390 18.61 -14.98 11.61
C PRO A 390 17.85 -15.33 12.91
N THR A 391 17.13 -14.37 13.49
CA THR A 391 16.33 -14.56 14.72
C THR A 391 14.97 -15.20 14.49
N ARG A 392 14.35 -15.72 15.56
CA ARG A 392 12.98 -16.23 15.49
C ARG A 392 12.00 -15.13 15.07
N THR A 393 12.15 -13.94 15.64
CA THR A 393 11.31 -12.78 15.29
C THR A 393 12.20 -11.62 14.88
N GLN A 394 11.85 -10.97 13.77
CA GLN A 394 12.41 -9.70 13.33
C GLN A 394 11.26 -8.72 13.17
N ASP A 395 11.38 -7.53 13.76
CA ASP A 395 10.39 -6.47 13.65
C ASP A 395 11.05 -5.15 13.28
N ILE A 396 10.88 -4.74 12.03
CA ILE A 396 11.40 -3.49 11.47
C ILE A 396 10.18 -2.61 11.17
N SER A 397 9.67 -1.93 12.19
CA SER A 397 8.35 -1.28 12.09
C SER A 397 8.29 0.14 12.61
N GLY A 398 7.47 0.98 11.98
CA GLY A 398 7.24 2.36 12.43
C GLY A 398 8.42 3.31 12.24
N ASN A 399 9.48 2.91 11.51
CA ASN A 399 10.62 3.79 11.27
C ASN A 399 10.26 4.88 10.24
N THR A 400 10.79 6.08 10.44
CA THR A 400 10.56 7.23 9.57
C THR A 400 11.84 7.68 8.87
N PHE A 401 11.70 8.13 7.63
CA PHE A 401 12.76 8.74 6.84
C PHE A 401 12.35 10.17 6.50
N THR A 402 12.84 11.12 7.28
CA THR A 402 12.36 12.50 7.30
C THR A 402 13.35 13.42 6.60
N ASN A 403 12.88 14.21 5.62
CA ASN A 403 13.66 15.25 4.95
C ASN A 403 14.99 14.71 4.36
N ILE A 404 14.88 13.66 3.54
CA ILE A 404 16.05 13.00 2.95
C ILE A 404 16.31 13.57 1.55
N SER A 405 17.44 14.25 1.41
CA SER A 405 17.99 14.70 0.13
C SER A 405 19.42 14.20 -0.01
N CYS A 406 19.65 13.30 -0.96
CA CYS A 406 20.91 12.57 -1.09
C CYS A 406 21.77 13.07 -2.25
N ASN A 407 23.04 13.41 -1.96
CA ASN A 407 24.03 13.84 -2.94
C ASN A 407 25.02 12.71 -3.31
N THR A 408 24.50 11.55 -3.74
CA THR A 408 25.32 10.42 -4.17
C THR A 408 24.77 9.76 -5.43
N SER A 409 25.66 9.31 -6.31
CA SER A 409 25.32 8.42 -7.43
C SER A 409 25.31 6.94 -7.04
N GLY A 410 25.77 6.60 -5.83
CA GLY A 410 25.74 5.25 -5.28
C GLY A 410 24.31 4.74 -5.06
N SER A 411 24.15 3.43 -4.79
CA SER A 411 22.86 2.89 -4.43
C SER A 411 22.40 3.41 -3.06
N LEU A 412 21.09 3.57 -2.91
CA LEU A 412 20.45 3.86 -1.64
C LEU A 412 19.45 2.76 -1.30
N THR A 413 19.52 2.23 -0.09
CA THR A 413 18.57 1.24 0.44
C THR A 413 17.98 1.74 1.76
N PHE A 414 16.66 1.88 1.82
CA PHE A 414 15.98 2.24 3.07
C PHE A 414 16.01 1.07 4.05
N ILE A 415 15.57 -0.11 3.63
CA ILE A 415 15.51 -1.30 4.48
C ILE A 415 16.02 -2.51 3.72
N SER A 416 17.01 -3.18 4.28
CA SER A 416 17.42 -4.53 3.88
C SER A 416 17.26 -5.47 5.07
N SER A 417 16.62 -6.61 4.85
CA SER A 417 16.60 -7.71 5.83
C SER A 417 16.81 -9.03 5.10
N SER A 418 18.04 -9.56 5.16
CA SER A 418 18.48 -10.67 4.29
C SER A 418 19.15 -11.82 5.05
N ALA A 419 18.61 -12.17 6.21
CA ALA A 419 19.00 -13.38 6.95
C ALA A 419 18.14 -14.58 6.54
N ALA A 420 18.73 -15.77 6.37
CA ALA A 420 17.96 -16.99 6.10
C ALA A 420 17.16 -17.39 7.33
N LEU A 421 15.83 -17.40 7.21
CA LEU A 421 14.92 -17.73 8.30
C LEU A 421 14.65 -19.23 8.38
N ALA A 422 14.71 -19.77 9.59
CA ALA A 422 14.25 -21.12 9.90
C ALA A 422 12.71 -21.23 9.84
N ALA A 423 12.18 -22.45 9.79
CA ALA A 423 10.74 -22.67 9.93
C ALA A 423 10.21 -22.03 11.23
N SER A 424 9.00 -21.49 11.19
CA SER A 424 8.34 -20.73 12.27
C SER A 424 8.97 -19.37 12.61
N ALA A 425 10.01 -18.93 11.91
CA ALA A 425 10.53 -17.58 12.06
C ALA A 425 9.71 -16.56 11.26
N VAL A 426 9.61 -15.35 11.80
CA VAL A 426 8.77 -14.27 11.27
C VAL A 426 9.59 -13.01 11.08
N MET A 427 9.56 -12.46 9.87
CA MET A 427 10.05 -11.12 9.55
C MET A 427 8.88 -10.18 9.32
N ASN A 428 8.86 -9.07 10.06
CA ASN A 428 7.92 -7.98 9.89
C ASN A 428 8.65 -6.72 9.43
N VAL A 429 8.18 -6.12 8.34
CA VAL A 429 8.60 -4.81 7.83
C VAL A 429 7.35 -3.98 7.65
N ASN A 430 6.85 -3.39 8.74
CA ASN A 430 5.51 -2.83 8.76
C ASN A 430 5.48 -1.35 9.12
N SER A 431 4.54 -0.60 8.52
CA SER A 431 4.25 0.79 8.95
C SER A 431 5.45 1.74 8.90
N ASN A 432 6.47 1.46 8.08
CA ASN A 432 7.59 2.39 7.86
C ASN A 432 7.16 3.46 6.86
N SER A 433 7.65 4.69 7.01
CA SER A 433 7.19 5.83 6.20
C SER A 433 8.31 6.77 5.77
N ILE A 434 8.25 7.22 4.52
CA ILE A 434 8.97 8.42 4.08
C ILE A 434 8.12 9.64 4.43
N ILE A 435 8.71 10.61 5.11
CA ILE A 435 8.06 11.82 5.62
C ILE A 435 8.67 13.04 4.93
N THR A 436 7.86 14.02 4.52
CA THR A 436 8.29 15.28 3.86
C THR A 436 9.00 15.12 2.50
N GLY A 437 8.97 13.91 1.92
CA GLY A 437 9.49 13.60 0.59
C GLY A 437 10.96 13.15 0.57
N TYR A 438 11.37 12.56 -0.54
CA TYR A 438 12.72 12.06 -0.78
C TYR A 438 13.21 12.51 -2.16
N THR A 439 14.44 13.04 -2.23
CA THR A 439 15.05 13.49 -3.48
C THR A 439 16.47 12.93 -3.68
N LYS A 440 16.77 12.37 -4.85
CA LYS A 440 18.12 11.90 -5.23
C LYS A 440 18.37 12.03 -6.73
N ALA A 441 19.47 12.65 -7.14
CA ALA A 441 19.69 13.01 -8.54
C ALA A 441 20.00 11.82 -9.48
N THR A 442 20.84 10.85 -9.08
CA THR A 442 21.27 9.73 -9.93
C THR A 442 21.42 8.43 -9.14
N GLY A 443 21.33 7.26 -9.80
CA GLY A 443 21.58 5.94 -9.18
C GLY A 443 20.36 5.32 -8.51
N ALA A 444 20.46 4.02 -8.19
CA ALA A 444 19.34 3.24 -7.68
C ALA A 444 18.89 3.66 -6.27
N THR A 445 17.58 3.60 -6.04
CA THR A 445 16.89 3.76 -4.76
C THR A 445 16.03 2.54 -4.55
N ILE A 446 16.16 1.87 -3.41
CA ILE A 446 15.40 0.67 -3.07
C ILE A 446 14.73 0.91 -1.72
N PHE A 447 13.40 0.80 -1.65
CA PHE A 447 12.73 0.89 -0.35
C PHE A 447 12.99 -0.36 0.49
N PHE A 448 12.60 -1.54 -0.02
CA PHE A 448 12.83 -2.79 0.69
C PHE A 448 13.38 -3.87 -0.23
N SER A 449 14.44 -4.56 0.22
CA SER A 449 14.98 -5.74 -0.45
C SER A 449 15.28 -6.88 0.49
N THR A 450 14.99 -8.09 0.03
CA THR A 450 15.50 -9.33 0.64
C THR A 450 15.83 -10.37 -0.44
N SER A 451 16.89 -11.13 -0.24
CA SER A 451 17.33 -12.19 -1.15
C SER A 451 17.90 -13.41 -0.42
N ALA A 452 17.44 -13.65 0.81
CA ALA A 452 17.92 -14.76 1.62
C ALA A 452 17.40 -16.12 1.11
N ALA A 453 17.78 -17.19 1.81
CA ALA A 453 17.37 -18.55 1.52
C ALA A 453 16.45 -19.09 2.64
N SER A 454 15.41 -18.33 3.01
CA SER A 454 14.44 -18.75 4.03
C SER A 454 13.65 -19.99 3.57
N VAL A 455 13.38 -20.89 4.51
CA VAL A 455 12.76 -22.19 4.22
C VAL A 455 11.22 -22.14 4.33
N ASN A 456 10.54 -23.17 3.81
CA ASN A 456 9.11 -23.35 4.02
C ASN A 456 8.73 -23.32 5.52
N GLY A 457 7.58 -22.72 5.85
CA GLY A 457 7.11 -22.52 7.22
C GLY A 457 7.64 -21.26 7.91
N SER A 458 8.54 -20.50 7.28
CA SER A 458 8.86 -19.12 7.69
C SER A 458 7.85 -18.13 7.10
N ILE A 459 7.74 -16.94 7.71
CA ILE A 459 6.78 -15.90 7.33
C ILE A 459 7.51 -14.59 7.07
N GLN A 460 7.12 -13.92 5.99
CA GLN A 460 7.53 -12.57 5.66
C GLN A 460 6.30 -11.66 5.52
N ASN A 461 6.24 -10.63 6.35
CA ASN A 461 5.19 -9.61 6.33
C ASN A 461 5.81 -8.27 5.95
N VAL A 462 5.34 -7.68 4.85
CA VAL A 462 5.71 -6.33 4.43
C VAL A 462 4.43 -5.55 4.24
N ASN A 463 3.93 -4.91 5.30
CA ASN A 463 2.57 -4.38 5.32
C ASN A 463 2.48 -2.92 5.77
N ASN A 464 1.47 -2.21 5.27
CA ASN A 464 1.13 -0.85 5.74
C ASN A 464 2.27 0.18 5.62
N ASN A 465 3.28 -0.06 4.77
CA ASN A 465 4.35 0.91 4.57
C ASN A 465 3.87 2.06 3.66
N ASN A 466 4.35 3.27 3.92
CA ASN A 466 4.04 4.47 3.14
C ASN A 466 5.28 5.01 2.42
N ILE A 467 5.36 4.73 1.13
CA ILE A 467 6.47 5.03 0.23
C ILE A 467 6.01 6.09 -0.76
N SER A 468 5.88 7.32 -0.29
CA SER A 468 5.30 8.41 -1.09
C SER A 468 6.21 9.63 -1.21
N ASN A 469 5.94 10.46 -2.22
CA ASN A 469 6.62 11.74 -2.49
C ASN A 469 8.11 11.56 -2.79
N ILE A 470 8.42 10.72 -3.78
CA ILE A 470 9.79 10.38 -4.18
C ILE A 470 10.10 11.05 -5.51
N THR A 471 11.27 11.70 -5.60
CA THR A 471 11.87 12.12 -6.87
C THR A 471 13.27 11.53 -6.96
N CYS A 472 13.51 10.59 -7.88
CA CYS A 472 14.83 10.01 -8.06
C CYS A 472 15.15 9.61 -9.50
N ASP A 473 16.35 9.11 -9.77
CA ASP A 473 16.71 8.56 -11.09
C ASP A 473 16.28 7.10 -11.23
N GLY A 474 16.65 6.23 -10.29
CA GLY A 474 16.15 4.85 -10.24
C GLY A 474 15.42 4.58 -8.95
N PHE A 475 14.22 4.01 -9.03
CA PHE A 475 13.44 3.58 -7.87
C PHE A 475 13.24 2.05 -7.89
N LYS A 476 12.94 1.41 -6.77
CA LYS A 476 12.38 0.05 -6.66
C LYS A 476 11.63 0.03 -5.33
N GLY A 477 10.39 -0.45 -5.33
CA GLY A 477 9.59 -0.51 -4.11
C GLY A 477 10.01 -1.68 -3.23
N ILE A 478 9.33 -2.81 -3.40
CA ILE A 478 9.54 -4.04 -2.65
C ILE A 478 10.13 -5.08 -3.61
N GLU A 479 11.35 -5.55 -3.32
CA GLU A 479 12.00 -6.65 -4.02
C GLU A 479 12.19 -7.83 -3.05
N SER A 480 11.23 -8.75 -3.04
CA SER A 480 11.28 -9.94 -2.19
C SER A 480 11.66 -11.19 -3.00
N LYS A 481 12.96 -11.49 -3.02
CA LYS A 481 13.55 -12.69 -3.65
C LYS A 481 13.92 -13.78 -2.64
N ASP A 482 13.53 -13.61 -1.37
CA ASP A 482 13.79 -14.57 -0.30
C ASP A 482 13.11 -15.92 -0.57
N GLY A 483 13.86 -17.01 -0.43
CA GLY A 483 13.40 -18.37 -0.56
C GLY A 483 14.51 -19.30 -1.09
N VAL A 484 14.44 -20.58 -0.73
CA VAL A 484 15.39 -21.60 -1.21
C VAL A 484 15.10 -21.97 -2.66
N SER A 485 13.85 -22.25 -3.01
CA SER A 485 13.46 -22.79 -4.31
C SER A 485 11.95 -22.59 -4.61
N ILE A 486 11.50 -23.10 -5.76
CA ILE A 486 10.08 -23.11 -6.16
C ILE A 486 9.18 -24.01 -5.32
N VAL A 487 9.75 -24.80 -4.41
CA VAL A 487 9.04 -25.71 -3.50
C VAL A 487 9.39 -25.43 -2.03
N SER A 488 10.27 -24.46 -1.75
CA SER A 488 10.64 -24.10 -0.38
C SER A 488 10.97 -22.61 -0.28
N GLY A 489 10.09 -21.87 0.39
CA GLY A 489 10.22 -20.43 0.60
C GLY A 489 9.21 -19.93 1.62
N PRO A 490 9.39 -18.70 2.13
CA PRO A 490 8.53 -18.12 3.16
C PRO A 490 7.14 -17.80 2.60
N VAL A 491 6.10 -17.91 3.44
CA VAL A 491 4.79 -17.32 3.12
C VAL A 491 4.94 -15.80 3.17
N LYS A 492 4.63 -15.13 2.05
CA LYS A 492 4.81 -13.69 1.90
C LYS A 492 3.47 -12.98 1.96
N SER A 493 3.33 -12.00 2.85
CA SER A 493 2.19 -11.10 2.92
C SER A 493 2.67 -9.69 2.58
N ILE A 494 2.38 -9.24 1.36
CA ILE A 494 2.75 -7.91 0.87
C ILE A 494 1.49 -7.08 0.72
N ASN A 495 0.98 -6.54 1.84
CA ASN A 495 -0.38 -6.04 1.90
C ASN A 495 -0.48 -4.58 2.34
N SER A 496 -1.44 -3.85 1.78
CA SER A 496 -1.79 -2.48 2.19
C SER A 496 -0.61 -1.49 2.13
N ASN A 497 0.40 -1.74 1.30
CA ASN A 497 1.49 -0.78 1.10
C ASN A 497 1.05 0.31 0.12
N LYS A 498 1.58 1.52 0.33
CA LYS A 498 1.25 2.70 -0.46
C LYS A 498 2.49 3.22 -1.19
N PHE A 499 2.42 3.25 -2.51
CA PHE A 499 3.39 3.85 -3.43
C PHE A 499 2.69 4.98 -4.18
N GLU A 500 2.98 6.23 -3.81
CA GLU A 500 2.27 7.38 -4.38
C GLU A 500 3.16 8.60 -4.63
N ASN A 501 2.90 9.35 -5.70
CA ASN A 501 3.65 10.56 -6.06
C ASN A 501 5.14 10.25 -6.27
N ILE A 502 5.43 9.36 -7.23
CA ILE A 502 6.80 8.92 -7.53
C ILE A 502 7.20 9.45 -8.91
N ILE A 503 8.28 10.21 -8.95
CA ILE A 503 8.90 10.71 -10.18
C ILE A 503 10.25 10.00 -10.33
N THR A 504 10.42 9.24 -11.40
CA THR A 504 11.66 8.50 -11.69
C THR A 504 12.04 8.60 -13.16
N THR A 505 13.32 8.44 -13.50
CA THR A 505 13.77 8.38 -14.90
C THR A 505 13.86 6.93 -15.36
N GLN A 506 14.38 6.03 -14.54
CA GLN A 506 14.49 4.61 -14.84
C GLN A 506 13.18 3.88 -14.47
N ALA A 507 12.96 2.73 -15.11
CA ALA A 507 11.71 2.00 -15.06
C ALA A 507 11.81 0.74 -14.20
N PRO A 508 11.35 0.79 -12.95
CA PRO A 508 11.45 -0.36 -12.08
C PRO A 508 10.19 -1.19 -11.98
N VAL A 509 10.35 -2.34 -11.35
CA VAL A 509 9.24 -3.05 -10.73
C VAL A 509 8.93 -2.40 -9.39
N ILE A 510 7.66 -2.07 -9.11
CA ILE A 510 7.26 -1.50 -7.81
C ILE A 510 7.16 -2.61 -6.76
N ILE A 511 6.44 -3.68 -7.05
CA ILE A 511 6.38 -4.87 -6.20
C ILE A 511 6.85 -6.08 -7.01
N SER A 512 7.93 -6.71 -6.59
CA SER A 512 8.43 -7.97 -7.15
C SER A 512 8.46 -9.03 -6.05
N ILE A 513 7.82 -10.16 -6.31
CA ILE A 513 7.92 -11.33 -5.42
C ILE A 513 8.35 -12.56 -6.21
N ASP A 514 9.26 -13.34 -5.62
CA ASP A 514 9.73 -14.61 -6.17
C ASP A 514 9.97 -15.62 -5.05
N LYS A 515 10.00 -16.92 -5.36
CA LYS A 515 10.25 -17.99 -4.36
C LYS A 515 9.34 -17.96 -3.13
N CYS A 516 8.10 -17.52 -3.29
CA CYS A 516 7.16 -17.51 -2.19
C CYS A 516 6.72 -18.93 -1.81
N GLY A 517 6.29 -19.11 -0.56
CA GLY A 517 5.54 -20.27 -0.09
C GLY A 517 4.07 -20.23 -0.53
N ALA A 518 3.38 -21.35 -0.39
CA ALA A 518 1.94 -21.43 -0.66
C ALA A 518 1.15 -20.39 0.16
N ASN A 519 0.02 -19.91 -0.37
CA ASN A 519 -0.86 -18.91 0.27
C ASN A 519 -0.24 -17.51 0.44
N SER A 520 0.81 -17.20 -0.32
CA SER A 520 1.36 -15.85 -0.34
C SER A 520 0.38 -14.86 -0.97
N THR A 521 0.36 -13.63 -0.45
CA THR A 521 -0.59 -12.57 -0.81
C THR A 521 0.11 -11.29 -1.24
N VAL A 522 -0.44 -10.65 -2.27
CA VAL A 522 -0.17 -9.26 -2.66
C VAL A 522 -1.52 -8.55 -2.71
N ASN A 523 -1.97 -8.02 -1.58
CA ASN A 523 -3.36 -7.59 -1.40
C ASN A 523 -3.48 -6.12 -1.00
N SER A 524 -4.51 -5.43 -1.48
CA SER A 524 -4.88 -4.08 -1.03
C SER A 524 -3.78 -3.01 -1.17
N ASN A 525 -2.75 -3.23 -2.00
CA ASN A 525 -1.70 -2.23 -2.21
C ASN A 525 -2.21 -1.10 -3.11
N ILE A 526 -1.71 0.11 -2.85
CA ILE A 526 -2.01 1.31 -3.64
C ILE A 526 -0.74 1.71 -4.38
N ILE A 527 -0.74 1.63 -5.70
CA ILE A 527 0.35 2.03 -6.60
C ILE A 527 -0.21 3.10 -7.53
N ARG A 528 0.07 4.38 -7.26
CA ARG A 528 -0.56 5.45 -8.04
C ARG A 528 0.27 6.71 -8.22
N ASN A 529 -0.08 7.50 -9.24
CA ASN A 529 0.58 8.77 -9.55
C ASN A 529 2.10 8.60 -9.69
N ILE A 530 2.50 7.76 -10.65
CA ILE A 530 3.90 7.44 -10.95
C ILE A 530 4.24 7.97 -12.33
N SER A 531 5.27 8.81 -12.44
CA SER A 531 5.77 9.36 -13.68
C SER A 531 7.19 8.87 -13.96
N ILE A 532 7.40 8.23 -15.12
CA ILE A 532 8.65 7.57 -15.51
C ILE A 532 9.14 8.14 -16.85
N SER A 533 10.18 8.97 -16.83
CA SER A 533 10.58 9.76 -18.01
C SER A 533 11.62 9.11 -18.94
N GLY A 534 12.37 8.10 -18.50
CA GLY A 534 13.47 7.51 -19.28
C GLY A 534 13.06 6.45 -20.31
N LEU A 535 13.93 6.26 -21.30
CA LEU A 535 13.61 5.64 -22.59
C LEU A 535 14.11 4.20 -22.80
N THR A 536 14.96 3.62 -21.94
CA THR A 536 15.65 2.34 -22.23
C THR A 536 15.68 1.35 -21.06
N GLY A 537 15.68 0.04 -21.39
CA GLY A 537 16.26 -1.01 -20.54
C GLY A 537 15.37 -2.23 -20.23
N THR A 538 14.20 -2.04 -19.63
CA THR A 538 13.34 -3.15 -19.15
C THR A 538 11.85 -2.78 -19.19
N PRO A 539 10.92 -3.71 -19.42
CA PRO A 539 9.49 -3.45 -19.23
C PRO A 539 9.19 -3.06 -17.78
N PHE A 540 8.27 -2.11 -17.59
CA PHE A 540 7.78 -1.68 -16.28
C PHE A 540 6.60 -2.57 -15.92
N SER A 541 6.66 -3.17 -14.74
CA SER A 541 5.57 -3.95 -14.17
C SER A 541 5.26 -3.37 -12.80
N ALA A 542 4.05 -2.88 -12.58
CA ALA A 542 3.70 -2.37 -11.25
C ALA A 542 3.74 -3.50 -10.22
N ILE A 543 3.19 -4.67 -10.58
CA ILE A 543 3.35 -5.91 -9.80
C ILE A 543 3.94 -6.99 -10.72
N LEU A 544 5.04 -7.61 -10.29
CA LEU A 544 5.66 -8.77 -10.94
C LEU A 544 5.62 -9.98 -10.01
N LEU A 545 4.98 -11.05 -10.49
CA LEU A 545 5.04 -12.36 -9.87
C LEU A 545 6.09 -13.19 -10.61
N GLY A 546 7.20 -13.49 -9.93
CA GLY A 546 8.34 -14.24 -10.47
C GLY A 546 8.01 -15.68 -10.83
N SER A 547 8.88 -16.32 -11.61
CA SER A 547 8.67 -17.68 -12.14
C SER A 547 8.93 -18.79 -11.15
N LEU A 548 9.50 -18.47 -9.97
CA LEU A 548 9.95 -19.45 -9.00
C LEU A 548 9.00 -19.55 -7.80
N ASN A 549 7.75 -19.12 -7.92
CA ASN A 549 6.79 -19.14 -6.81
C ASN A 549 6.10 -20.51 -6.63
N GLN A 550 5.88 -20.92 -5.37
CA GLN A 550 5.10 -22.13 -5.03
C GLN A 550 3.63 -22.02 -5.45
N PRO A 551 2.89 -23.14 -5.52
CA PRO A 551 1.49 -23.13 -5.93
C PRO A 551 0.59 -22.24 -5.05
N THR A 552 -0.18 -21.40 -5.73
CA THR A 552 -1.31 -20.57 -5.29
C THR A 552 -0.91 -19.28 -4.56
N LEU A 553 -0.63 -18.26 -5.36
CA LEU A 553 -0.57 -16.86 -4.93
C LEU A 553 -1.92 -16.18 -5.09
N THR A 554 -2.25 -15.28 -4.17
CA THR A 554 -3.42 -14.40 -4.32
C THR A 554 -2.96 -12.96 -4.51
N VAL A 555 -3.36 -12.35 -5.62
CA VAL A 555 -3.09 -10.95 -5.95
C VAL A 555 -4.42 -10.24 -6.08
N SER A 556 -4.82 -9.50 -5.05
CA SER A 556 -6.17 -8.95 -5.01
C SER A 556 -6.30 -7.56 -4.43
N GLN A 557 -7.41 -6.89 -4.74
CA GLN A 557 -7.78 -5.56 -4.21
C GLN A 557 -6.71 -4.48 -4.40
N ASN A 558 -5.73 -4.68 -5.30
CA ASN A 558 -4.70 -3.68 -5.56
C ASN A 558 -5.28 -2.57 -6.45
N LYS A 559 -4.93 -1.32 -6.12
CA LYS A 559 -5.27 -0.14 -6.92
C LYS A 559 -4.02 0.34 -7.64
N ILE A 560 -3.94 0.09 -8.95
CA ILE A 560 -2.81 0.44 -9.81
C ILE A 560 -3.29 1.50 -10.80
N GLN A 561 -3.02 2.78 -10.55
CA GLN A 561 -3.70 3.88 -11.23
C GLN A 561 -2.76 5.03 -11.58
N LEU A 562 -3.09 5.85 -12.59
CA LEU A 562 -2.38 7.11 -12.87
C LEU A 562 -0.87 6.90 -13.07
N ILE A 563 -0.50 6.01 -13.99
CA ILE A 563 0.90 5.72 -14.32
C ILE A 563 1.22 6.27 -15.71
N SER A 564 2.23 7.13 -15.80
CA SER A 564 2.75 7.64 -17.06
C SER A 564 4.19 7.18 -17.27
N ARG A 565 4.50 6.65 -18.46
CA ARG A 565 5.85 6.19 -18.81
C ARG A 565 6.16 6.47 -20.28
N ASN A 566 7.37 6.90 -20.59
CA ASN A 566 7.85 7.06 -21.98
C ASN A 566 8.22 5.74 -22.69
N SER A 567 7.65 4.62 -22.27
CA SER A 567 7.86 3.25 -22.78
C SER A 567 6.73 2.34 -22.24
N GLY A 568 6.73 1.04 -22.54
CA GLY A 568 5.58 0.17 -22.29
C GLY A 568 5.21 0.00 -20.81
N ILE A 569 3.94 -0.17 -20.50
CA ILE A 569 3.45 -0.33 -19.11
C ILE A 569 2.72 -1.67 -18.99
N THR A 570 3.07 -2.45 -17.99
CA THR A 570 2.27 -3.59 -17.53
C THR A 570 1.77 -3.34 -16.11
N GLY A 571 0.46 -3.48 -15.89
CA GLY A 571 -0.12 -3.38 -14.54
C GLY A 571 0.32 -4.55 -13.66
N ILE A 572 -0.15 -5.76 -14.02
CA ILE A 572 0.22 -7.00 -13.34
C ILE A 572 0.85 -7.97 -14.34
N GLU A 573 2.09 -8.39 -14.07
CA GLU A 573 2.80 -9.40 -14.82
C GLU A 573 2.90 -10.70 -14.00
N ASN A 574 2.24 -11.75 -14.48
CA ASN A 574 2.32 -13.08 -13.90
C ASN A 574 3.30 -13.97 -14.68
N ARG A 575 4.33 -14.45 -13.97
CA ARG A 575 5.20 -15.54 -14.41
C ARG A 575 5.11 -16.76 -13.48
N SER A 576 4.26 -16.69 -12.45
CA SER A 576 4.10 -17.78 -11.47
C SER A 576 3.32 -18.95 -12.04
N LEU A 577 3.62 -20.16 -11.57
CA LEU A 577 2.91 -21.37 -11.99
C LEU A 577 1.42 -21.36 -11.63
N ASN A 578 1.02 -20.87 -10.45
CA ASN A 578 -0.39 -20.83 -10.08
C ASN A 578 -0.73 -19.51 -9.38
N ALA A 579 -1.74 -18.79 -9.86
CA ALA A 579 -2.15 -17.50 -9.28
C ALA A 579 -3.66 -17.25 -9.40
N ASN A 580 -4.21 -16.58 -8.38
CA ASN A 580 -5.53 -15.97 -8.37
C ASN A 580 -5.34 -14.45 -8.41
N ILE A 581 -5.65 -13.83 -9.54
CA ILE A 581 -5.57 -12.38 -9.75
C ILE A 581 -7.01 -11.84 -9.75
N SER A 582 -7.43 -11.19 -8.67
CA SER A 582 -8.84 -10.79 -8.54
C SER A 582 -9.12 -9.48 -7.84
N ASN A 583 -10.26 -8.84 -8.13
CA ASN A 583 -10.66 -7.60 -7.46
C ASN A 583 -9.64 -6.45 -7.61
N ASN A 584 -8.74 -6.50 -8.59
CA ASN A 584 -7.78 -5.42 -8.82
C ASN A 584 -8.41 -4.32 -9.67
N THR A 585 -8.08 -3.06 -9.38
CA THR A 585 -8.41 -1.91 -10.21
C THR A 585 -7.15 -1.43 -10.91
N ILE A 586 -7.12 -1.51 -12.24
CA ILE A 586 -5.99 -1.11 -13.08
C ILE A 586 -6.47 -0.04 -14.06
N SER A 587 -6.09 1.22 -13.86
CA SER A 587 -6.66 2.34 -14.62
C SER A 587 -5.69 3.47 -14.92
N ASP A 588 -6.07 4.35 -15.85
CA ASP A 588 -5.40 5.63 -16.12
C ASP A 588 -3.89 5.50 -16.46
N PHE A 589 -3.55 4.60 -17.39
CA PHE A 589 -2.18 4.44 -17.87
C PHE A 589 -1.94 5.25 -19.15
N THR A 590 -0.82 5.95 -19.23
CA THR A 590 -0.42 6.70 -20.43
C THR A 590 1.00 6.37 -20.86
N ALA A 591 1.20 6.00 -22.13
CA ALA A 591 2.52 5.72 -22.68
C ALA A 591 2.58 5.89 -24.21
N PRO A 592 3.72 6.29 -24.79
CA PRO A 592 3.95 6.25 -26.23
C PRO A 592 4.36 4.85 -26.73
N ALA A 593 3.92 3.79 -26.05
CA ALA A 593 4.30 2.40 -26.31
C ALA A 593 3.20 1.45 -25.81
N VAL A 594 3.44 0.14 -25.90
CA VAL A 594 2.44 -0.88 -25.55
C VAL A 594 2.02 -0.78 -24.10
N ILE A 595 0.71 -0.78 -23.86
CA ILE A 595 0.11 -0.82 -22.51
C ILE A 595 -0.64 -2.14 -22.35
N THR A 596 -0.37 -2.86 -21.27
CA THR A 596 -1.08 -4.09 -20.89
C THR A 596 -1.59 -4.01 -19.46
N GLY A 597 -2.87 -4.33 -19.24
CA GLY A 597 -3.44 -4.35 -17.88
C GLY A 597 -2.89 -5.53 -17.08
N ILE A 598 -3.25 -6.74 -17.51
CA ILE A 598 -2.75 -7.99 -16.93
C ILE A 598 -2.08 -8.82 -18.04
N SER A 599 -0.86 -9.29 -17.80
CA SER A 599 -0.18 -10.23 -18.70
C SER A 599 0.20 -11.51 -17.95
N SER A 600 0.07 -12.66 -18.59
CA SER A 600 0.59 -13.94 -18.07
C SER A 600 1.44 -14.67 -19.09
N SER A 601 2.66 -15.05 -18.69
CA SER A 601 3.65 -15.75 -19.52
C SER A 601 4.15 -17.06 -18.93
N ALA A 602 3.53 -17.55 -17.85
CA ALA A 602 3.67 -18.92 -17.35
C ALA A 602 2.51 -19.20 -16.40
N SER A 603 1.87 -20.39 -16.49
CA SER A 603 0.88 -20.88 -15.51
C SER A 603 0.51 -22.35 -15.77
N THR A 604 0.28 -23.15 -14.73
CA THR A 604 -0.47 -24.40 -14.82
C THR A 604 -1.95 -24.11 -14.64
N ILE A 605 -2.34 -23.47 -13.53
CA ILE A 605 -3.71 -22.99 -13.28
C ILE A 605 -3.68 -21.49 -12.96
N LEU A 606 -4.35 -20.70 -13.77
CA LEU A 606 -4.46 -19.25 -13.60
C LEU A 606 -5.92 -18.83 -13.53
N ASN A 607 -6.30 -18.12 -12.48
CA ASN A 607 -7.63 -17.51 -12.38
C ASN A 607 -7.49 -15.98 -12.40
N ILE A 608 -8.13 -15.32 -13.36
CA ILE A 608 -8.21 -13.86 -13.48
C ILE A 608 -9.68 -13.49 -13.37
N PHE A 609 -10.10 -12.89 -12.26
CA PHE A 609 -11.53 -12.63 -12.07
C PHE A 609 -11.88 -11.39 -11.27
N LYS A 610 -13.05 -10.78 -11.52
CA LYS A 610 -13.48 -9.54 -10.83
C LYS A 610 -12.45 -8.41 -10.92
N ASN A 611 -11.64 -8.36 -11.98
CA ASN A 611 -10.72 -7.25 -12.19
C ASN A 611 -11.39 -6.17 -13.03
N LYS A 612 -11.13 -4.91 -12.65
CA LYS A 612 -11.59 -3.72 -13.37
C LYS A 612 -10.41 -3.06 -14.07
N ILE A 613 -10.44 -3.02 -15.39
CA ILE A 613 -9.32 -2.60 -16.24
C ILE A 613 -9.80 -1.55 -17.25
N GLY A 614 -9.20 -0.36 -17.26
CA GLY A 614 -9.57 0.65 -18.26
C GLY A 614 -8.75 1.93 -18.23
N GLY A 615 -9.18 2.96 -18.97
CA GLY A 615 -8.54 4.28 -18.94
C GLY A 615 -7.13 4.30 -19.55
N PHE A 616 -6.82 3.41 -20.49
CA PHE A 616 -5.48 3.36 -21.11
C PHE A 616 -5.39 4.29 -22.31
N LEU A 617 -4.26 4.99 -22.43
CA LEU A 617 -3.97 5.91 -23.53
C LEU A 617 -2.56 5.64 -24.09
N ALA A 618 -2.49 4.89 -25.19
CA ALA A 618 -1.26 4.67 -25.94
C ALA A 618 -1.10 5.71 -27.06
N THR A 619 -0.06 6.55 -27.03
CA THR A 619 -0.01 7.79 -27.82
C THR A 619 0.83 7.72 -29.11
N ALA A 620 1.62 6.67 -29.33
CA ALA A 620 2.47 6.55 -30.53
C ALA A 620 1.74 5.91 -31.74
N VAL A 621 2.35 6.00 -32.93
CA VAL A 621 1.81 5.43 -34.18
C VAL A 621 1.91 3.90 -34.23
N SER A 622 3.01 3.35 -33.70
CA SER A 622 3.27 1.89 -33.66
C SER A 622 3.08 1.38 -32.23
N THR A 623 1.84 1.32 -31.77
CA THR A 623 1.52 0.93 -30.39
C THR A 623 0.23 0.13 -30.28
N SER A 624 0.00 -0.48 -29.12
CA SER A 624 -1.26 -1.14 -28.79
C SER A 624 -1.63 -1.01 -27.31
N CYS A 625 -2.92 -1.13 -27.03
CA CYS A 625 -3.46 -1.33 -25.67
C CYS A 625 -4.12 -2.70 -25.58
N THR A 626 -3.78 -3.47 -24.54
CA THR A 626 -4.39 -4.77 -24.25
C THR A 626 -4.93 -4.81 -22.83
N GLY A 627 -6.18 -5.22 -22.64
CA GLY A 627 -6.75 -5.40 -21.30
C GLY A 627 -6.10 -6.57 -20.56
N ILE A 628 -6.32 -7.79 -21.07
CA ILE A 628 -5.76 -9.03 -20.53
C ILE A 628 -5.04 -9.79 -21.66
N SER A 629 -3.78 -10.17 -21.43
CA SER A 629 -2.93 -10.88 -22.40
C SER A 629 -2.41 -12.20 -21.84
N ILE A 630 -2.69 -13.30 -22.54
CA ILE A 630 -2.24 -14.65 -22.21
C ILE A 630 -1.32 -15.16 -23.33
N THR A 631 -0.05 -15.41 -22.99
CA THR A 631 0.95 -15.89 -23.94
C THR A 631 1.40 -17.34 -23.66
N SER A 632 0.98 -17.91 -22.54
CA SER A 632 1.19 -19.32 -22.20
C SER A 632 0.22 -19.77 -21.10
N GLY A 633 0.20 -21.07 -20.83
CA GLY A 633 -0.43 -21.66 -19.64
C GLY A 633 -1.23 -22.91 -19.95
N THR A 634 -1.38 -23.82 -18.99
CA THR A 634 -2.12 -25.08 -19.21
C THR A 634 -3.63 -24.88 -19.13
N GLN A 635 -4.12 -24.24 -18.05
CA GLN A 635 -5.52 -23.90 -17.84
C GLN A 635 -5.64 -22.46 -17.30
N THR A 636 -6.23 -21.59 -18.10
CA THR A 636 -6.49 -20.20 -17.72
C THR A 636 -7.99 -19.95 -17.65
N ASN A 637 -8.49 -19.47 -16.51
CA ASN A 637 -9.88 -19.10 -16.31
C ASN A 637 -9.97 -17.58 -16.16
N ILE A 638 -10.72 -16.92 -17.04
CA ILE A 638 -10.92 -15.47 -17.10
C ILE A 638 -12.40 -15.22 -16.93
N TYR A 639 -12.84 -14.67 -15.80
CA TYR A 639 -14.27 -14.50 -15.55
C TYR A 639 -14.67 -13.29 -14.72
N ASN A 640 -15.88 -12.79 -14.89
CA ASN A 640 -16.38 -11.60 -14.19
C ASN A 640 -15.41 -10.40 -14.29
N ASN A 641 -14.65 -10.23 -15.37
CA ASN A 641 -13.78 -9.04 -15.50
C ASN A 641 -14.50 -7.94 -16.29
N LEU A 642 -14.24 -6.70 -15.91
CA LEU A 642 -14.70 -5.48 -16.58
C LEU A 642 -13.51 -4.86 -17.31
N VAL A 643 -13.57 -4.79 -18.65
CA VAL A 643 -12.49 -4.24 -19.48
C VAL A 643 -13.05 -3.21 -20.45
N GLY A 644 -12.56 -1.97 -20.42
CA GLY A 644 -12.99 -0.97 -21.40
C GLY A 644 -12.23 0.34 -21.36
N ASN A 645 -12.68 1.34 -22.13
CA ASN A 645 -12.03 2.66 -22.23
C ASN A 645 -10.52 2.56 -22.58
N LEU A 646 -10.16 1.68 -23.52
CA LEU A 646 -8.80 1.55 -24.06
C LEU A 646 -8.65 2.41 -25.32
N LYS A 647 -7.63 3.27 -25.39
CA LYS A 647 -7.46 4.23 -26.49
C LYS A 647 -6.05 4.20 -27.06
N ALA A 648 -5.96 4.31 -28.38
CA ALA A 648 -4.70 4.46 -29.12
C ALA A 648 -4.89 5.44 -30.30
N PRO A 649 -5.09 6.75 -30.04
CA PRO A 649 -5.63 7.70 -31.00
C PRO A 649 -4.76 7.97 -32.24
N ASN A 650 -3.49 7.58 -32.20
CA ASN A 650 -2.55 7.75 -33.32
C ASN A 650 -2.13 6.41 -33.94
N SER A 651 -2.58 5.28 -33.39
CA SER A 651 -2.06 3.97 -33.81
C SER A 651 -2.51 3.63 -35.23
N ASN A 652 -1.57 3.14 -36.04
CA ASN A 652 -1.76 2.73 -37.43
C ASN A 652 -1.55 1.22 -37.61
N SER A 653 -2.25 0.42 -36.81
CA SER A 653 -2.15 -1.05 -36.80
C SER A 653 -3.54 -1.70 -36.75
N SER A 654 -3.70 -2.84 -37.43
CA SER A 654 -4.94 -3.63 -37.38
C SER A 654 -5.19 -4.29 -36.01
N LEU A 655 -4.17 -4.32 -35.14
CA LEU A 655 -4.23 -4.90 -33.79
C LEU A 655 -3.99 -3.81 -32.71
N SER A 656 -4.41 -2.57 -32.98
CA SER A 656 -4.16 -1.42 -32.10
C SER A 656 -4.77 -1.59 -30.72
N LEU A 657 -5.97 -2.17 -30.64
CA LEU A 657 -6.65 -2.42 -29.36
C LEU A 657 -7.06 -3.88 -29.27
N ASN A 658 -6.84 -4.49 -28.10
CA ASN A 658 -7.30 -5.84 -27.80
C ASN A 658 -7.93 -5.86 -26.40
N GLY A 659 -9.21 -6.23 -26.28
CA GLY A 659 -9.81 -6.42 -24.96
C GLY A 659 -9.13 -7.59 -24.23
N LEU A 660 -9.15 -8.74 -24.90
CA LEU A 660 -8.57 -10.02 -24.49
C LEU A 660 -7.68 -10.54 -25.62
N SER A 661 -6.47 -10.99 -25.27
CA SER A 661 -5.50 -11.51 -26.23
C SER A 661 -5.00 -12.89 -25.81
N LEU A 662 -5.26 -13.91 -26.62
CA LEU A 662 -4.81 -15.28 -26.41
C LEU A 662 -3.82 -15.64 -27.53
N THR A 663 -2.53 -15.53 -27.23
CA THR A 663 -1.45 -15.76 -28.22
C THR A 663 -0.62 -17.00 -27.91
N GLY A 664 -0.91 -17.72 -26.83
CA GLY A 664 -0.30 -19.00 -26.50
C GLY A 664 -0.92 -19.66 -25.28
N GLY A 665 -0.56 -20.92 -25.03
CA GLY A 665 -1.14 -21.78 -23.99
C GLY A 665 -1.93 -22.96 -24.55
N THR A 666 -2.41 -23.83 -23.66
CA THR A 666 -3.13 -25.07 -23.99
C THR A 666 -4.64 -24.88 -23.89
N SER A 667 -5.14 -24.26 -22.82
CA SER A 667 -6.57 -24.00 -22.65
C SER A 667 -6.90 -22.67 -21.96
N ALA A 668 -7.97 -22.01 -22.41
CA ALA A 668 -8.52 -20.80 -21.82
C ALA A 668 -10.06 -20.84 -21.73
N ASN A 669 -10.61 -20.44 -20.59
CA ASN A 669 -12.03 -20.40 -20.32
C ASN A 669 -12.45 -18.95 -20.04
N LEU A 670 -13.31 -18.40 -20.88
CA LEU A 670 -13.76 -17.02 -20.80
C LEU A 670 -15.24 -17.03 -20.43
N PHE A 671 -15.56 -16.68 -19.19
CA PHE A 671 -16.93 -16.75 -18.70
C PHE A 671 -17.38 -15.43 -18.11
N ASN A 672 -18.58 -14.96 -18.43
CA ASN A 672 -19.17 -13.83 -17.70
C ASN A 672 -18.30 -12.57 -17.68
N ASN A 673 -17.47 -12.32 -18.69
CA ASN A 673 -16.70 -11.08 -18.79
C ASN A 673 -17.52 -10.02 -19.53
N THR A 674 -17.33 -8.75 -19.17
CA THR A 674 -17.86 -7.61 -19.92
C THR A 674 -16.70 -6.81 -20.49
N VAL A 675 -16.62 -6.77 -21.82
CA VAL A 675 -15.58 -6.06 -22.56
C VAL A 675 -16.21 -5.07 -23.52
N HIS A 676 -15.84 -3.80 -23.39
CA HIS A 676 -16.39 -2.70 -24.19
C HIS A 676 -15.28 -1.80 -24.76
N LEU A 677 -15.18 -1.71 -26.08
CA LEU A 677 -14.25 -0.82 -26.78
C LEU A 677 -15.01 0.21 -27.62
N ASN A 678 -14.64 1.48 -27.54
CA ASN A 678 -15.28 2.59 -28.25
C ASN A 678 -14.27 3.69 -28.61
N ALA A 679 -13.16 3.31 -29.22
CA ALA A 679 -12.08 4.24 -29.54
C ALA A 679 -12.02 4.57 -31.03
N SER A 680 -11.36 5.68 -31.35
CA SER A 680 -11.02 6.08 -32.71
C SER A 680 -9.53 6.40 -32.79
N SER A 681 -8.99 6.35 -34.01
CA SER A 681 -7.62 6.76 -34.31
C SER A 681 -7.57 7.50 -35.63
N THR A 682 -6.55 8.34 -35.81
CA THR A 682 -6.23 8.96 -37.11
C THR A 682 -5.49 8.02 -38.06
N GLY A 683 -5.04 6.84 -37.58
CA GLY A 683 -4.31 5.86 -38.38
C GLY A 683 -5.20 5.14 -39.40
N ALA A 684 -4.76 5.09 -40.66
CA ALA A 684 -5.49 4.47 -41.76
C ALA A 684 -5.84 2.99 -41.51
N SER A 685 -4.90 2.26 -40.89
CA SER A 685 -5.01 0.83 -40.60
C SER A 685 -5.56 0.53 -39.21
N PHE A 686 -6.04 1.52 -38.45
CA PHE A 686 -6.49 1.33 -37.07
C PHE A 686 -7.58 0.26 -36.97
N GLY A 687 -7.26 -0.81 -36.24
CA GLY A 687 -8.20 -1.88 -35.89
C GLY A 687 -8.26 -2.14 -34.40
N ALA A 688 -9.44 -2.57 -33.96
CA ALA A 688 -9.75 -2.88 -32.57
C ALA A 688 -10.43 -4.24 -32.51
N ASN A 689 -9.96 -5.11 -31.63
CA ASN A 689 -10.47 -6.46 -31.45
C ASN A 689 -10.95 -6.64 -30.00
N ILE A 690 -12.12 -7.23 -29.77
CA ILE A 690 -12.49 -7.61 -28.40
C ILE A 690 -11.67 -8.82 -27.98
N MET A 691 -11.62 -9.84 -28.84
CA MET A 691 -10.87 -11.06 -28.63
C MET A 691 -9.93 -11.32 -29.80
N LEU A 692 -8.65 -11.47 -29.49
CA LEU A 692 -7.59 -11.87 -30.42
C LEU A 692 -7.12 -13.29 -30.10
N VAL A 693 -7.23 -14.22 -31.06
CA VAL A 693 -6.73 -15.61 -30.91
C VAL A 693 -5.77 -15.95 -32.05
N VAL A 694 -4.48 -16.04 -31.76
CA VAL A 694 -3.43 -16.27 -32.79
C VAL A 694 -2.59 -17.51 -32.55
N SER A 695 -3.09 -18.44 -31.74
CA SER A 695 -2.44 -19.71 -31.43
C SER A 695 -3.44 -20.86 -31.43
N ALA A 696 -2.93 -22.10 -31.38
CA ALA A 696 -3.74 -23.31 -31.29
C ALA A 696 -4.34 -23.55 -29.88
N ILE A 697 -4.48 -22.50 -29.05
CA ILE A 697 -5.05 -22.59 -27.71
C ILE A 697 -6.52 -23.04 -27.79
N ASN A 698 -6.89 -24.08 -27.04
CA ASN A 698 -8.28 -24.48 -26.92
C ASN A 698 -9.03 -23.48 -26.04
N PHE A 699 -10.18 -22.97 -26.47
CA PHE A 699 -10.90 -22.02 -25.65
C PHE A 699 -12.42 -22.18 -25.67
N THR A 700 -13.03 -21.87 -24.54
CA THR A 700 -14.49 -21.92 -24.33
C THR A 700 -14.97 -20.52 -23.93
N MET A 701 -16.02 -20.03 -24.59
CA MET A 701 -16.64 -18.74 -24.27
C MET A 701 -18.10 -18.94 -23.85
N ARG A 702 -18.47 -18.53 -22.63
CA ARG A 702 -19.87 -18.51 -22.21
C ARG A 702 -20.27 -17.24 -21.49
N ASN A 703 -21.49 -16.78 -21.72
CA ASN A 703 -22.08 -15.66 -20.99
C ASN A 703 -21.25 -14.37 -21.04
N ASN A 704 -20.43 -14.12 -22.06
CA ASN A 704 -19.66 -12.87 -22.12
C ASN A 704 -20.44 -11.77 -22.84
N ILE A 705 -20.27 -10.51 -22.41
CA ILE A 705 -20.68 -9.33 -23.17
C ILE A 705 -19.46 -8.79 -23.91
N PHE A 706 -19.51 -8.84 -25.24
CA PHE A 706 -18.46 -8.33 -26.11
C PHE A 706 -19.01 -7.26 -27.05
N VAL A 707 -18.65 -6.01 -26.77
CA VAL A 707 -19.14 -4.83 -27.48
C VAL A 707 -17.97 -4.03 -28.04
N ASN A 708 -17.95 -3.85 -29.36
CA ASN A 708 -16.95 -3.01 -30.01
C ASN A 708 -17.63 -1.99 -30.90
N LEU A 709 -17.62 -0.75 -30.42
CA LEU A 709 -18.09 0.46 -31.09
C LEU A 709 -16.93 1.37 -31.48
N SER A 710 -15.72 0.81 -31.57
CA SER A 710 -14.57 1.54 -32.09
C SER A 710 -14.80 1.91 -33.55
N THR A 711 -14.31 3.07 -33.96
CA THR A 711 -14.37 3.52 -35.35
C THR A 711 -13.14 2.99 -36.07
N PRO A 712 -13.26 2.01 -36.99
CA PRO A 712 -12.11 1.49 -37.72
C PRO A 712 -11.54 2.54 -38.67
N GLY A 713 -10.22 2.49 -38.90
CA GLY A 713 -9.61 3.24 -39.98
C GLY A 713 -10.06 2.72 -41.36
N PRO A 714 -9.86 3.49 -42.45
CA PRO A 714 -10.22 3.10 -43.82
C PRO A 714 -9.85 1.67 -44.23
N THR A 715 -8.67 1.19 -43.83
CA THR A 715 -8.19 -0.19 -44.10
C THR A 715 -8.20 -1.07 -42.85
N GLY A 716 -8.53 -0.49 -41.70
CA GLY A 716 -8.63 -1.17 -40.41
C GLY A 716 -9.96 -1.89 -40.23
N ARG A 717 -10.05 -2.70 -39.17
CA ARG A 717 -11.26 -3.47 -38.85
C ARG A 717 -11.56 -3.39 -37.36
N ASN A 718 -12.82 -3.23 -37.06
CA ASN A 718 -13.40 -3.46 -35.75
C ASN A 718 -13.95 -4.90 -35.76
N VAL A 719 -13.42 -5.75 -34.90
CA VAL A 719 -13.77 -7.18 -34.85
C VAL A 719 -14.14 -7.57 -33.42
N ILE A 720 -15.18 -8.39 -33.25
CA ILE A 720 -15.42 -9.01 -31.95
C ILE A 720 -14.48 -10.19 -31.75
N TYR A 721 -14.53 -11.18 -32.65
CA TYR A 721 -13.64 -12.33 -32.62
C TYR A 721 -12.67 -12.35 -33.81
N PHE A 722 -11.42 -11.95 -33.57
CA PHE A 722 -10.32 -12.06 -34.53
C PHE A 722 -9.53 -13.34 -34.30
N ARG A 723 -9.19 -14.03 -35.38
CA ARG A 723 -8.23 -15.15 -35.36
C ARG A 723 -7.26 -15.12 -36.55
N SER A 724 -6.13 -15.82 -36.44
CA SER A 724 -5.11 -15.83 -37.51
C SER A 724 -5.20 -17.02 -38.47
N ASP A 725 -6.15 -17.93 -38.27
CA ASP A 725 -6.33 -19.13 -39.09
C ASP A 725 -7.81 -19.52 -39.16
N ALA A 726 -8.22 -20.12 -40.29
CA ALA A 726 -9.61 -20.48 -40.57
C ALA A 726 -10.09 -21.74 -39.83
N SER A 727 -9.19 -22.55 -39.27
CA SER A 727 -9.58 -23.71 -38.47
C SER A 727 -10.30 -23.28 -37.19
N LEU A 728 -11.45 -23.90 -36.93
CA LEU A 728 -12.19 -23.73 -35.68
C LEU A 728 -11.96 -24.88 -34.69
N SER A 729 -10.98 -25.76 -34.92
CA SER A 729 -10.78 -26.97 -34.09
C SER A 729 -10.51 -26.66 -32.62
N ASN A 730 -9.87 -25.53 -32.34
CA ASN A 730 -9.55 -25.07 -31.00
C ASN A 730 -10.68 -24.28 -30.33
N TYR A 731 -11.74 -23.90 -31.06
CA TYR A 731 -12.90 -23.25 -30.47
C TYR A 731 -13.87 -24.30 -29.91
N GLN A 732 -14.06 -24.41 -28.60
CA GLN A 732 -14.75 -25.57 -28.03
C GLN A 732 -16.27 -25.54 -28.22
N SER A 733 -16.89 -26.72 -28.40
CA SER A 733 -18.33 -26.90 -28.69
C SER A 733 -19.25 -26.42 -27.56
N GLU A 734 -18.75 -26.33 -26.32
CA GLU A 734 -19.51 -25.83 -25.17
C GLU A 734 -19.69 -24.31 -25.17
N SER A 735 -19.04 -23.59 -26.08
CA SER A 735 -19.14 -22.13 -26.16
C SER A 735 -20.53 -21.69 -26.59
N ASN A 736 -21.20 -20.85 -25.79
CA ASN A 736 -22.57 -20.43 -26.03
C ASN A 736 -23.01 -19.23 -25.20
N ASN A 737 -24.21 -18.69 -25.46
CA ASN A 737 -24.88 -17.67 -24.64
C ASN A 737 -24.05 -16.38 -24.46
N ASN A 738 -23.26 -16.00 -25.46
CA ASN A 738 -22.50 -14.75 -25.45
C ASN A 738 -23.31 -13.64 -26.15
N LEU A 739 -23.04 -12.38 -25.81
CA LEU A 739 -23.51 -11.23 -26.58
C LEU A 739 -22.37 -10.70 -27.45
N PHE A 740 -22.61 -10.61 -28.75
CA PHE A 740 -21.69 -10.06 -29.74
C PHE A 740 -22.29 -8.80 -30.39
N PHE A 741 -21.62 -7.65 -30.28
CA PHE A 741 -22.10 -6.41 -30.91
C PHE A 741 -20.96 -5.55 -31.48
N SER A 742 -20.85 -5.50 -32.81
CA SER A 742 -19.83 -4.72 -33.55
C SER A 742 -20.35 -3.41 -34.17
N GLY A 743 -21.49 -2.90 -33.70
CA GLY A 743 -22.17 -1.76 -34.32
C GLY A 743 -22.87 -2.12 -35.64
N THR A 744 -23.10 -1.14 -36.51
CA THR A 744 -23.76 -1.36 -37.81
C THR A 744 -22.93 -2.31 -38.69
N PRO A 745 -23.50 -3.44 -39.16
CA PRO A 745 -22.81 -4.40 -40.02
C PRO A 745 -22.18 -3.74 -41.25
N SER A 746 -20.88 -3.97 -41.47
CA SER A 746 -20.16 -3.48 -42.65
C SER A 746 -18.90 -4.30 -42.91
N ALA A 747 -18.19 -4.04 -44.01
CA ALA A 747 -16.93 -4.72 -44.30
C ALA A 747 -15.82 -4.46 -43.25
N ASN A 748 -15.95 -3.40 -42.44
CA ASN A 748 -14.99 -3.02 -41.42
C ASN A 748 -15.53 -3.23 -39.99
N ASN A 749 -16.82 -3.56 -39.81
CA ASN A 749 -17.45 -3.87 -38.53
C ASN A 749 -17.92 -5.33 -38.52
N LEU A 750 -17.13 -6.21 -37.91
CA LEU A 750 -17.26 -7.66 -38.05
C LEU A 750 -17.51 -8.35 -36.70
N MET A 751 -18.37 -9.36 -36.72
CA MET A 751 -18.48 -10.32 -35.62
C MET A 751 -17.26 -11.25 -35.60
N PHE A 752 -16.76 -11.62 -36.79
CA PHE A 752 -15.66 -12.57 -36.95
C PHE A 752 -14.76 -12.23 -38.13
N PHE A 753 -13.45 -12.45 -37.97
CA PHE A 753 -12.47 -12.33 -39.05
C PHE A 753 -11.27 -13.28 -38.87
N ASP A 754 -10.85 -13.96 -39.94
CA ASP A 754 -9.71 -14.90 -39.94
C ASP A 754 -8.72 -14.74 -41.13
N PHE A 755 -8.72 -13.57 -41.77
CA PHE A 755 -8.08 -13.28 -43.07
C PHE A 755 -8.72 -13.91 -44.32
N THR A 756 -9.50 -14.97 -44.18
CA THR A 756 -10.20 -15.65 -45.30
C THR A 756 -11.70 -15.32 -45.31
N ASN A 757 -12.28 -15.21 -44.13
CA ASN A 757 -13.69 -15.11 -43.85
C ASN A 757 -13.97 -13.84 -43.03
N SER A 758 -15.11 -13.22 -43.29
CA SER A 758 -15.54 -12.00 -42.60
C SER A 758 -17.07 -12.00 -42.40
N ASP A 759 -17.52 -12.26 -41.17
CA ASP A 759 -18.94 -12.30 -40.85
C ASP A 759 -19.38 -10.97 -40.24
N GLN A 760 -20.35 -10.31 -40.88
CA GLN A 760 -20.84 -9.00 -40.45
C GLN A 760 -22.05 -9.09 -39.51
N THR A 761 -22.81 -10.18 -39.60
CA THR A 761 -24.04 -10.38 -38.82
C THR A 761 -23.90 -11.58 -37.90
N LEU A 762 -24.67 -11.57 -36.80
CA LEU A 762 -24.72 -12.70 -35.86
C LEU A 762 -25.17 -14.00 -36.55
N ALA A 763 -26.11 -13.92 -37.50
CA ALA A 763 -26.60 -15.10 -38.22
C ALA A 763 -25.49 -15.78 -39.05
N ALA A 764 -24.68 -14.99 -39.76
CA ALA A 764 -23.53 -15.51 -40.50
C ALA A 764 -22.49 -16.14 -39.56
N TYR A 765 -22.19 -15.44 -38.45
CA TYR A 765 -21.30 -15.95 -37.41
C TYR A 765 -21.76 -17.30 -36.86
N LYS A 766 -23.02 -17.41 -36.42
CA LYS A 766 -23.59 -18.66 -35.88
C LYS A 766 -23.51 -19.81 -36.88
N SER A 767 -23.79 -19.55 -38.16
CA SER A 767 -23.66 -20.56 -39.20
C SER A 767 -22.22 -21.05 -39.34
N ARG A 768 -21.24 -20.16 -39.22
CA ARG A 768 -19.82 -20.50 -39.32
C ARG A 768 -19.33 -21.32 -38.14
N VAL A 769 -19.72 -20.93 -36.93
CA VAL A 769 -19.20 -21.57 -35.72
C VAL A 769 -20.05 -22.75 -35.24
N PHE A 770 -21.14 -23.11 -35.93
CA PHE A 770 -22.00 -24.23 -35.56
C PHE A 770 -21.19 -25.51 -35.21
N PRO A 771 -21.49 -26.20 -34.08
CA PRO A 771 -22.62 -25.98 -33.16
C PRO A 771 -22.37 -24.96 -32.03
N ARG A 772 -21.26 -24.20 -32.03
CA ARG A 772 -20.98 -23.17 -31.01
C ARG A 772 -21.94 -21.98 -31.14
N ASP A 773 -22.13 -21.23 -30.06
CA ASP A 773 -22.86 -19.95 -30.02
C ASP A 773 -24.31 -19.99 -30.53
N SER A 774 -24.95 -21.15 -30.50
CA SER A 774 -26.33 -21.33 -30.97
C SER A 774 -27.33 -20.39 -30.29
N ASN A 775 -27.15 -20.12 -29.00
CA ASN A 775 -27.97 -19.24 -28.16
C ASN A 775 -27.33 -17.87 -27.92
N SER A 776 -26.20 -17.55 -28.56
CA SER A 776 -25.59 -16.23 -28.46
C SER A 776 -26.48 -15.16 -29.10
N ILE A 777 -26.43 -13.92 -28.62
CA ILE A 777 -27.32 -12.82 -29.01
C ILE A 777 -26.54 -11.62 -29.54
N THR A 778 -27.25 -10.64 -30.10
CA THR A 778 -26.69 -9.37 -30.54
C THR A 778 -27.66 -8.25 -30.17
N GLU A 779 -27.19 -7.29 -29.38
CA GLU A 779 -27.88 -6.06 -29.02
C GLU A 779 -26.83 -5.06 -28.54
N ASN A 780 -27.15 -3.77 -28.54
CA ASN A 780 -26.28 -2.75 -27.94
C ASN A 780 -26.66 -2.58 -26.46
N PRO A 781 -25.85 -3.04 -25.49
CA PRO A 781 -26.21 -2.90 -24.09
C PRO A 781 -26.22 -1.44 -23.67
N SER A 782 -27.22 -1.05 -22.87
CA SER A 782 -27.19 0.24 -22.18
C SER A 782 -26.36 0.10 -20.91
N PHE A 783 -25.17 0.71 -20.85
CA PHE A 783 -24.34 0.73 -19.64
C PHE A 783 -24.65 1.94 -18.76
N LEU A 784 -24.57 1.79 -17.43
CA LEU A 784 -24.69 2.88 -16.46
C LEU A 784 -23.52 3.87 -16.54
N SER A 785 -22.32 3.39 -16.87
CA SER A 785 -21.15 4.25 -17.09
C SER A 785 -20.10 3.58 -17.97
N LEU A 786 -19.47 4.38 -18.84
CA LEU A 786 -18.29 4.00 -19.63
C LEU A 786 -16.98 4.58 -19.07
N ILE A 787 -17.05 5.27 -17.93
CA ILE A 787 -15.91 5.91 -17.28
C ILE A 787 -15.35 4.94 -16.24
N ASP A 788 -14.09 4.54 -16.39
CA ASP A 788 -13.44 3.54 -15.54
C ASP A 788 -13.21 4.01 -14.10
N SER A 789 -13.27 5.30 -13.80
CA SER A 789 -13.27 5.77 -12.39
C SER A 789 -14.62 5.55 -11.68
N SER A 790 -15.71 5.31 -12.41
CA SER A 790 -17.07 5.11 -11.86
C SER A 790 -17.21 3.78 -11.12
N ALA A 791 -17.92 3.74 -10.00
CA ALA A 791 -18.30 2.47 -9.35
C ALA A 791 -19.09 1.57 -10.32
N ASN A 792 -20.08 2.14 -11.00
CA ASN A 792 -20.95 1.44 -11.97
C ASN A 792 -20.33 1.27 -13.37
N PHE A 793 -18.99 1.23 -13.47
CA PHE A 793 -18.31 1.06 -14.76
C PHE A 793 -18.78 -0.25 -15.42
N LEU A 794 -19.29 -0.16 -16.64
CA LEU A 794 -19.80 -1.29 -17.43
C LEU A 794 -20.89 -2.16 -16.77
N HIS A 795 -21.58 -1.64 -15.76
CA HIS A 795 -22.82 -2.24 -15.25
C HIS A 795 -23.98 -1.96 -16.20
N ILE A 796 -24.93 -2.88 -16.28
CA ILE A 796 -26.11 -2.80 -17.14
C ILE A 796 -27.15 -1.87 -16.53
N ASN A 797 -27.73 -1.01 -17.37
CA ASN A 797 -28.86 -0.19 -16.99
C ASN A 797 -30.16 -1.02 -17.05
N ALA A 798 -30.56 -1.57 -15.91
CA ALA A 798 -31.75 -2.40 -15.78
C ALA A 798 -33.09 -1.68 -16.10
N ALA A 799 -33.10 -0.35 -16.26
CA ALA A 799 -34.27 0.39 -16.70
C ALA A 799 -34.58 0.23 -18.20
N VAL A 800 -33.63 -0.30 -18.99
CA VAL A 800 -33.81 -0.57 -20.41
C VAL A 800 -33.99 -2.09 -20.58
N PRO A 801 -35.14 -2.55 -21.12
CA PRO A 801 -35.34 -3.97 -21.42
C PRO A 801 -34.23 -4.50 -22.30
N THR A 802 -33.69 -5.67 -21.94
CA THR A 802 -32.49 -6.23 -22.54
C THR A 802 -32.56 -7.75 -22.56
N SER A 803 -32.01 -8.38 -23.60
CA SER A 803 -31.97 -9.84 -23.71
C SER A 803 -30.80 -10.46 -22.92
N ILE A 804 -29.94 -9.62 -22.36
CA ILE A 804 -28.92 -10.01 -21.38
C ILE A 804 -29.54 -10.64 -20.12
N GLU A 805 -30.69 -10.11 -19.67
CA GLU A 805 -31.35 -10.57 -18.44
C GLU A 805 -31.82 -12.02 -18.60
N SER A 806 -31.40 -12.90 -17.70
CA SER A 806 -31.65 -14.34 -17.79
C SER A 806 -31.23 -14.97 -19.12
N GLY A 807 -30.30 -14.35 -19.86
CA GLY A 807 -29.81 -14.84 -21.15
C GLY A 807 -28.64 -15.83 -21.04
N GLY A 808 -28.03 -15.94 -19.85
CA GLY A 808 -26.87 -16.77 -19.58
C GLY A 808 -27.20 -18.21 -19.20
N LYS A 809 -26.16 -18.97 -18.88
CA LYS A 809 -26.24 -20.35 -18.38
C LYS A 809 -25.27 -20.57 -17.23
N ASN A 810 -25.71 -21.19 -16.14
CA ASN A 810 -24.85 -21.40 -14.97
C ASN A 810 -23.56 -22.16 -15.32
N VAL A 811 -22.42 -21.71 -14.78
CA VAL A 811 -21.09 -22.22 -15.07
C VAL A 811 -20.56 -22.98 -13.85
N THR A 812 -20.49 -24.31 -13.96
CA THR A 812 -20.06 -25.22 -12.88
C THR A 812 -18.76 -25.97 -13.18
N SER A 813 -18.20 -25.81 -14.38
CA SER A 813 -16.98 -26.47 -14.83
C SER A 813 -16.30 -25.64 -15.93
N PRO A 814 -14.95 -25.57 -15.98
CA PRO A 814 -13.99 -26.16 -15.02
C PRO A 814 -13.83 -25.35 -13.73
N VAL A 815 -14.48 -24.18 -13.64
CA VAL A 815 -14.59 -23.36 -12.43
C VAL A 815 -16.06 -23.16 -12.12
N THR A 816 -16.42 -23.17 -10.84
CA THR A 816 -17.78 -22.85 -10.38
C THR A 816 -17.89 -21.35 -10.13
N ILE A 817 -18.83 -20.68 -10.80
CA ILE A 817 -19.07 -19.23 -10.67
C ILE A 817 -20.45 -19.03 -10.07
N THR A 818 -20.50 -18.67 -8.79
CA THR A 818 -21.76 -18.53 -8.04
C THR A 818 -22.26 -17.10 -7.93
N ASP A 819 -21.38 -16.12 -8.16
CA ASP A 819 -21.66 -14.70 -8.05
C ASP A 819 -21.01 -13.93 -9.21
N ASP A 820 -21.29 -12.63 -9.29
CA ASP A 820 -20.87 -11.73 -10.36
C ASP A 820 -19.68 -10.83 -9.93
N PHE A 821 -19.51 -9.64 -10.52
CA PHE A 821 -18.45 -8.69 -10.14
C PHE A 821 -18.67 -8.11 -8.72
N ASP A 822 -19.89 -7.73 -8.37
CA ASP A 822 -20.24 -7.03 -7.13
C ASP A 822 -20.71 -7.96 -6.00
N ASN A 823 -20.66 -9.27 -6.28
CA ASN A 823 -20.97 -10.39 -5.40
C ASN A 823 -22.49 -10.66 -5.26
N GLU A 824 -23.30 -10.20 -6.21
CA GLU A 824 -24.66 -10.67 -6.41
C GLU A 824 -24.63 -12.14 -6.83
N ILE A 825 -25.44 -12.96 -6.15
CA ILE A 825 -25.55 -14.39 -6.45
C ILE A 825 -26.20 -14.55 -7.83
N ARG A 826 -25.62 -15.42 -8.67
CA ARG A 826 -26.18 -15.76 -9.98
C ARG A 826 -27.31 -16.76 -9.84
N GLN A 827 -28.36 -16.59 -10.64
CA GLN A 827 -29.52 -17.48 -10.63
C GLN A 827 -29.14 -18.96 -10.78
N GLY A 828 -29.82 -19.84 -10.02
CA GLY A 828 -29.55 -21.28 -10.01
C GLY A 828 -28.49 -21.71 -9.01
N ASN A 829 -27.89 -20.76 -8.27
CA ASN A 829 -27.04 -21.03 -7.12
C ASN A 829 -27.80 -20.82 -5.80
N ALA A 830 -27.35 -21.49 -4.75
CA ALA A 830 -27.99 -21.42 -3.45
C ALA A 830 -27.97 -19.99 -2.87
N GLY A 831 -29.11 -19.52 -2.35
CA GLY A 831 -29.24 -18.17 -1.79
C GLY A 831 -29.65 -17.09 -2.79
N TYR A 832 -29.85 -17.42 -4.07
CA TYR A 832 -30.40 -16.47 -5.05
C TYR A 832 -31.80 -15.98 -4.62
N THR A 833 -32.00 -14.66 -4.60
CA THR A 833 -33.26 -14.00 -4.21
C THR A 833 -33.85 -13.11 -5.30
N GLY A 834 -33.21 -13.03 -6.46
CA GLY A 834 -33.71 -12.27 -7.61
C GLY A 834 -34.89 -12.93 -8.30
N THR A 835 -35.42 -12.26 -9.33
CA THR A 835 -36.58 -12.72 -10.11
C THR A 835 -36.21 -13.35 -11.44
N GLY A 836 -34.92 -13.35 -11.81
CA GLY A 836 -34.41 -13.97 -13.02
C GLY A 836 -34.66 -15.49 -13.08
N THR A 837 -34.62 -16.02 -14.30
CA THR A 837 -34.85 -17.45 -14.59
C THR A 837 -33.60 -18.21 -15.01
N ALA A 838 -32.51 -17.48 -15.29
CA ALA A 838 -31.16 -17.97 -15.53
C ALA A 838 -30.17 -16.85 -15.14
N PRO A 839 -28.85 -17.11 -15.03
CA PRO A 839 -27.85 -16.06 -14.85
C PRO A 839 -27.90 -15.03 -15.98
N ASP A 840 -27.48 -13.81 -15.69
CA ASP A 840 -27.33 -12.78 -16.71
C ASP A 840 -26.07 -13.00 -17.56
N ILE A 841 -26.10 -12.52 -18.79
CA ILE A 841 -24.90 -12.46 -19.64
C ILE A 841 -24.00 -11.32 -19.14
N GLY A 842 -22.72 -11.58 -18.96
CA GLY A 842 -21.72 -10.59 -18.55
C GLY A 842 -21.34 -10.70 -17.08
N ALA A 843 -20.59 -9.68 -16.65
CA ALA A 843 -19.97 -9.62 -15.32
C ALA A 843 -20.89 -9.08 -14.23
N ASP A 844 -22.09 -8.60 -14.57
CA ASP A 844 -23.04 -7.91 -13.69
C ASP A 844 -24.37 -8.67 -13.69
N GLU A 845 -24.89 -9.01 -12.52
CA GLU A 845 -26.24 -9.57 -12.32
C GLU A 845 -27.19 -8.46 -11.88
N PHE A 846 -28.34 -8.37 -12.54
CA PHE A 846 -29.35 -7.35 -12.28
C PHE A 846 -30.76 -7.94 -12.38
N ASN A 847 -31.77 -7.18 -11.97
CA ASN A 847 -33.17 -7.55 -12.17
C ASN A 847 -33.87 -6.38 -12.87
N SER A 848 -34.58 -6.63 -13.98
CA SER A 848 -35.41 -5.61 -14.60
C SER A 848 -36.65 -5.33 -13.73
N GLY A 849 -37.11 -4.08 -13.72
CA GLY A 849 -38.38 -3.74 -13.09
C GLY A 849 -39.54 -4.38 -13.87
N SER A 850 -40.47 -5.06 -13.20
CA SER A 850 -41.61 -5.68 -13.90
C SER A 850 -42.58 -4.62 -14.45
N SER A 851 -42.79 -4.57 -15.77
CA SER A 851 -43.82 -3.71 -16.42
C SER A 851 -45.23 -3.93 -15.85
N LYS A 852 -46.03 -2.86 -15.74
CA LYS A 852 -47.41 -2.84 -15.25
C LYS A 852 -48.37 -2.53 -16.39
N SER A 853 -49.46 -3.29 -16.53
CA SER A 853 -50.43 -3.16 -17.62
C SER A 853 -51.75 -2.56 -17.16
N LEU A 854 -52.19 -1.47 -17.79
CA LEU A 854 -53.51 -0.85 -17.61
C LEU A 854 -54.40 -1.17 -18.80
N ASN A 855 -55.53 -1.83 -18.57
CA ASN A 855 -56.59 -2.01 -19.55
C ASN A 855 -57.64 -0.91 -19.37
N LEU A 856 -57.68 0.03 -20.30
CA LEU A 856 -58.56 1.19 -20.26
C LEU A 856 -59.67 1.05 -21.31
N THR A 857 -60.89 1.44 -20.98
CA THR A 857 -61.95 1.68 -21.99
C THR A 857 -62.40 3.14 -21.92
N MET A 858 -62.44 3.81 -23.07
CA MET A 858 -62.85 5.20 -23.20
C MET A 858 -63.31 5.53 -24.62
N LEU A 859 -64.17 6.53 -24.77
CA LEU A 859 -64.67 7.01 -26.06
C LEU A 859 -64.32 8.50 -26.23
N ILE A 860 -64.13 8.96 -27.46
CA ILE A 860 -63.97 10.38 -27.81
C ILE A 860 -65.26 10.83 -28.50
N GLN A 861 -65.85 11.94 -28.07
CA GLN A 861 -67.20 12.36 -28.44
C GLN A 861 -67.48 12.35 -29.94
N GLY A 862 -66.64 13.00 -30.74
CA GLY A 862 -66.85 13.10 -32.17
C GLY A 862 -66.56 11.80 -32.93
N PHE A 863 -65.71 10.93 -32.37
CA PHE A 863 -65.29 9.70 -33.06
C PHE A 863 -66.26 8.55 -32.84
N TYR A 864 -67.20 8.68 -31.90
CA TYR A 864 -68.18 7.64 -31.56
C TYR A 864 -69.48 7.82 -32.36
N ASP A 865 -69.89 6.76 -33.04
CA ASP A 865 -71.16 6.68 -33.75
C ASP A 865 -72.15 5.79 -32.95
N ALA A 866 -73.22 6.42 -32.46
CA ALA A 866 -74.30 5.75 -31.73
C ALA A 866 -75.12 4.77 -32.60
N GLY A 867 -75.20 5.01 -33.91
CA GLY A 867 -75.92 4.14 -34.84
C GLY A 867 -75.23 2.78 -35.04
N THR A 868 -73.90 2.76 -34.96
CA THR A 868 -73.09 1.53 -35.08
C THR A 868 -72.53 1.05 -33.73
N ASN A 869 -72.69 1.82 -32.65
CA ASN A 869 -72.07 1.61 -31.33
C ASN A 869 -70.57 1.31 -31.46
N SER A 870 -69.91 2.11 -32.30
CA SER A 870 -68.50 1.94 -32.63
C SER A 870 -67.79 3.29 -32.68
N MET A 871 -66.49 3.29 -32.40
CA MET A 871 -65.64 4.47 -32.46
C MET A 871 -64.58 4.33 -33.55
N ILE A 872 -64.27 5.42 -34.24
CA ILE A 872 -63.09 5.52 -35.09
C ILE A 872 -61.83 5.36 -34.22
N ARG A 873 -60.93 4.48 -34.64
CA ARG A 873 -59.73 4.12 -33.84
C ARG A 873 -58.71 5.24 -33.89
N ASP A 874 -58.18 5.60 -32.72
CA ASP A 874 -57.09 6.58 -32.61
C ASP A 874 -56.20 6.30 -31.40
N THR A 875 -55.06 6.96 -31.33
CA THR A 875 -54.12 6.87 -30.21
C THR A 875 -54.41 7.89 -29.12
N VAL A 876 -54.33 7.45 -27.86
CA VAL A 876 -54.39 8.33 -26.68
C VAL A 876 -53.13 8.15 -25.84
N ARG A 877 -52.77 9.16 -25.06
CA ARG A 877 -51.69 9.08 -24.07
C ARG A 877 -52.26 9.13 -22.66
N ILE A 878 -51.82 8.19 -21.83
CA ILE A 878 -52.14 8.12 -20.40
C ILE A 878 -50.90 8.47 -19.61
N TYR A 879 -51.06 9.34 -18.62
CA TYR A 879 -50.08 9.64 -17.60
C TYR A 879 -50.54 9.05 -16.28
N LEU A 880 -49.63 8.39 -15.56
CA LEU A 880 -49.81 8.08 -14.15
C LEU A 880 -49.35 9.29 -13.34
N ARG A 881 -50.24 9.82 -12.50
CA ARG A 881 -49.97 10.97 -11.65
C ARG A 881 -50.00 10.52 -10.19
N ASN A 882 -49.15 11.10 -9.34
CA ASN A 882 -49.19 10.88 -7.90
C ASN A 882 -50.60 11.14 -7.33
N SER A 883 -50.91 10.56 -6.16
CA SER A 883 -52.19 10.74 -5.47
C SER A 883 -52.28 12.02 -4.63
N SER A 884 -51.19 12.78 -4.51
CA SER A 884 -51.10 14.03 -3.75
C SER A 884 -50.56 15.19 -4.59
N SER A 885 -51.09 16.38 -4.36
CA SER A 885 -50.63 17.63 -4.98
C SER A 885 -49.12 17.82 -4.71
N PRO A 886 -48.29 18.17 -5.72
CA PRO A 886 -48.63 18.72 -7.04
C PRO A 886 -48.91 17.67 -8.15
N PHE A 887 -49.28 16.44 -7.79
CA PHE A 887 -49.64 15.36 -8.72
C PHE A 887 -48.59 15.16 -9.82
N ALA A 888 -47.32 15.00 -9.40
CA ALA A 888 -46.22 14.79 -10.33
C ALA A 888 -46.48 13.57 -11.24
N ILE A 889 -46.03 13.67 -12.49
CA ILE A 889 -46.07 12.54 -13.44
C ILE A 889 -45.07 11.49 -12.97
N VAL A 890 -45.53 10.26 -12.82
CA VAL A 890 -44.73 9.09 -12.45
C VAL A 890 -44.30 8.32 -13.69
N ASP A 891 -45.23 8.15 -14.64
CA ASP A 891 -44.97 7.42 -15.89
C ASP A 891 -45.99 7.82 -16.96
N SER A 892 -45.76 7.43 -18.22
CA SER A 892 -46.70 7.65 -19.32
C SER A 892 -46.67 6.53 -20.36
N ALA A 893 -47.80 6.28 -21.01
CA ALA A 893 -47.93 5.29 -22.07
C ALA A 893 -48.87 5.78 -23.17
N LYS A 894 -48.59 5.43 -24.43
CA LYS A 894 -49.43 5.77 -25.59
C LYS A 894 -49.84 4.48 -26.31
N ALA A 895 -51.12 4.33 -26.63
CA ALA A 895 -51.65 3.16 -27.32
C ALA A 895 -52.87 3.51 -28.18
N TYR A 896 -53.21 2.64 -29.14
CA TYR A 896 -54.46 2.73 -29.90
C TYR A 896 -55.64 2.27 -29.05
N LEU A 897 -56.75 2.99 -29.18
CA LEU A 897 -58.06 2.52 -28.76
C LEU A 897 -58.70 1.71 -29.89
N SER A 898 -59.36 0.61 -29.53
CA SER A 898 -60.12 -0.22 -30.45
C SER A 898 -61.42 0.46 -30.88
N SER A 899 -62.17 -0.19 -31.77
CA SER A 899 -63.48 0.28 -32.23
C SER A 899 -64.57 0.24 -31.14
N THR A 900 -64.27 -0.31 -29.97
CA THR A 900 -65.11 -0.27 -28.76
C THR A 900 -64.54 0.66 -27.68
N GLY A 901 -63.49 1.43 -28.00
CA GLY A 901 -62.81 2.31 -27.05
C GLY A 901 -61.81 1.62 -26.11
N ALA A 902 -61.48 0.34 -26.32
CA ALA A 902 -60.60 -0.41 -25.42
C ALA A 902 -59.12 -0.30 -25.85
N GLY A 903 -58.21 -0.09 -24.89
CA GLY A 903 -56.76 -0.05 -25.12
C GLY A 903 -55.96 -0.56 -23.92
N THR A 904 -54.75 -1.06 -24.18
CA THR A 904 -53.83 -1.58 -23.15
C THR A 904 -52.56 -0.72 -23.11
N PHE A 905 -52.17 -0.27 -21.92
CA PHE A 905 -51.08 0.68 -21.67
C PHE A 905 -50.06 0.08 -20.70
N SER A 906 -48.77 0.12 -21.06
CA SER A 906 -47.69 -0.48 -20.26
C SER A 906 -46.81 0.59 -19.60
N PHE A 907 -46.59 0.46 -18.29
CA PHE A 907 -45.84 1.40 -17.46
C PHE A 907 -44.67 0.68 -16.75
N GLN A 908 -43.47 1.24 -16.82
CA GLN A 908 -42.24 0.64 -16.28
C GLN A 908 -41.91 1.13 -14.87
N ASN A 909 -42.33 2.35 -14.54
CA ASN A 909 -42.03 3.00 -13.25
C ASN A 909 -43.18 2.87 -12.24
N ALA A 910 -44.25 2.19 -12.62
CA ALA A 910 -45.42 1.97 -11.77
C ALA A 910 -45.18 0.83 -10.77
N SER A 911 -45.62 1.03 -9.54
CA SER A 911 -45.57 0.04 -8.45
C SER A 911 -46.95 -0.53 -8.13
N ASN A 912 -47.01 -1.83 -7.79
CA ASN A 912 -48.24 -2.43 -7.24
C ASN A 912 -48.58 -1.80 -5.88
N GLY A 913 -49.87 -1.66 -5.58
CA GLY A 913 -50.36 -1.12 -4.30
C GLY A 913 -50.17 0.38 -4.09
N VAL A 914 -49.61 1.11 -5.06
CA VAL A 914 -49.52 2.57 -5.04
C VAL A 914 -50.72 3.18 -5.80
N ASN A 915 -51.30 4.22 -5.22
CA ASN A 915 -52.45 4.97 -5.75
C ASN A 915 -51.99 6.02 -6.78
N TYR A 916 -52.56 5.97 -7.99
CA TYR A 916 -52.30 6.92 -9.09
C TYR A 916 -53.60 7.51 -9.63
N TYR A 917 -53.60 8.80 -9.99
CA TYR A 917 -54.63 9.30 -10.90
C TYR A 917 -54.26 8.94 -12.35
N LEU A 918 -55.27 8.58 -13.15
CA LEU A 918 -55.11 8.41 -14.59
C LEU A 918 -55.40 9.75 -15.26
N HIS A 919 -54.40 10.35 -15.86
CA HIS A 919 -54.52 11.61 -16.60
C HIS A 919 -54.41 11.34 -18.10
N LEU A 920 -55.43 11.74 -18.84
CA LEU A 920 -55.66 11.35 -20.21
C LEU A 920 -55.53 12.53 -21.16
N LYS A 921 -54.76 12.37 -22.24
CA LYS A 921 -54.65 13.35 -23.32
C LYS A 921 -54.86 12.71 -24.68
N HIS A 922 -55.72 13.33 -25.48
CA HIS A 922 -55.96 13.03 -26.89
C HIS A 922 -55.75 14.31 -27.71
N ARG A 923 -55.66 14.19 -29.03
CA ARG A 923 -55.16 15.29 -29.89
C ARG A 923 -56.13 16.45 -30.08
N ASN A 924 -57.42 16.24 -29.82
CA ASN A 924 -58.49 17.20 -30.15
C ASN A 924 -59.60 17.21 -29.08
N SER A 925 -59.27 16.77 -27.87
CA SER A 925 -60.18 16.65 -26.74
C SER A 925 -59.58 17.37 -25.53
N ILE A 926 -60.44 17.76 -24.59
CA ILE A 926 -59.96 18.22 -23.28
C ILE A 926 -59.22 17.08 -22.59
N GLU A 927 -58.21 17.42 -21.78
CA GLU A 927 -57.61 16.42 -20.90
C GLU A 927 -58.60 15.99 -19.82
N THR A 928 -58.58 14.70 -19.47
CA THR A 928 -59.54 14.11 -18.51
C THR A 928 -58.82 13.28 -17.46
N TRP A 929 -59.27 13.37 -16.22
CA TRP A 929 -58.70 12.66 -15.08
C TRP A 929 -59.67 11.63 -14.51
N SER A 930 -59.17 10.49 -14.02
CA SER A 930 -60.02 9.51 -13.31
C SER A 930 -60.65 10.12 -12.05
N LYS A 931 -61.89 9.73 -11.73
CA LYS A 931 -62.62 10.27 -10.57
C LYS A 931 -61.88 10.09 -9.25
N THR A 932 -61.24 8.95 -9.08
CA THR A 932 -60.45 8.58 -7.91
C THR A 932 -59.13 7.96 -8.37
N THR A 933 -58.18 7.85 -7.44
CA THR A 933 -56.92 7.15 -7.67
C THR A 933 -57.14 5.65 -7.84
N GLN A 934 -56.38 5.04 -8.73
CA GLN A 934 -56.39 3.62 -9.05
C GLN A 934 -55.06 2.96 -8.67
N THR A 935 -55.05 1.66 -8.39
CA THR A 935 -53.83 0.90 -8.04
C THR A 935 -53.61 -0.30 -8.95
N PHE A 936 -52.34 -0.60 -9.27
CA PHE A 936 -52.00 -1.89 -9.87
C PHE A 936 -52.02 -2.99 -8.82
N THR A 937 -52.65 -4.12 -9.14
CA THR A 937 -52.63 -5.36 -8.35
C THR A 937 -52.22 -6.51 -9.25
N GLY A 938 -51.20 -7.28 -8.87
CA GLY A 938 -50.69 -8.37 -9.70
C GLY A 938 -50.19 -7.91 -11.07
N ASN A 939 -49.57 -6.72 -11.13
CA ASN A 939 -49.09 -6.05 -12.35
C ASN A 939 -50.19 -5.60 -13.33
N SER A 940 -51.46 -5.60 -12.91
CA SER A 940 -52.61 -5.24 -13.76
C SER A 940 -53.51 -4.18 -13.10
N MET A 941 -54.13 -3.34 -13.92
CA MET A 941 -55.17 -2.36 -13.54
C MET A 941 -56.22 -2.30 -14.66
N THR A 942 -57.49 -2.09 -14.32
CA THR A 942 -58.57 -1.87 -15.31
C THR A 942 -59.37 -0.63 -14.95
N TYR A 943 -59.72 0.20 -15.94
CA TYR A 943 -60.56 1.38 -15.73
C TYR A 943 -61.44 1.67 -16.97
N ASP A 944 -62.70 2.06 -16.76
CA ASP A 944 -63.67 2.28 -17.86
C ASP A 944 -64.40 3.61 -17.70
N PHE A 945 -64.04 4.59 -18.53
CA PHE A 945 -64.65 5.92 -18.57
C PHE A 945 -66.05 5.93 -19.20
N THR A 946 -66.46 4.88 -19.91
CA THR A 946 -67.66 4.91 -20.75
C THR A 946 -68.96 4.65 -20.00
N THR A 947 -68.88 4.25 -18.73
CA THR A 947 -70.01 3.72 -17.95
C THR A 947 -70.87 4.80 -17.30
N ALA A 948 -70.28 5.93 -16.90
CA ALA A 948 -70.97 7.05 -16.25
C ALA A 948 -70.12 8.33 -16.33
N ASN A 949 -70.75 9.51 -16.33
CA ASN A 949 -70.00 10.77 -16.24
C ASN A 949 -69.14 10.85 -14.96
N THR A 950 -69.58 10.19 -13.88
CA THR A 950 -68.87 10.10 -12.61
C THR A 950 -67.57 9.31 -12.65
N GLN A 951 -67.19 8.73 -13.79
CA GLN A 951 -65.86 8.14 -13.98
C GLN A 951 -64.76 9.19 -14.21
N ALA A 952 -65.12 10.41 -14.62
CA ALA A 952 -64.16 11.51 -14.65
C ALA A 952 -64.21 12.36 -13.38
N PHE A 953 -63.06 12.94 -13.02
CA PHE A 953 -63.00 14.00 -12.02
C PHE A 953 -63.93 15.16 -12.44
N GLY A 954 -64.62 15.78 -11.48
CA GLY A 954 -65.64 16.80 -11.78
C GLY A 954 -66.90 16.33 -12.54
N ASN A 955 -67.05 15.01 -12.79
CA ASN A 955 -68.09 14.45 -13.67
C ASN A 955 -67.98 14.95 -15.13
N ASN A 956 -66.74 15.20 -15.59
CA ASN A 956 -66.44 15.91 -16.82
C ASN A 956 -66.47 15.02 -18.09
N LEU A 957 -67.60 14.35 -18.35
CA LEU A 957 -67.83 13.56 -19.56
C LEU A 957 -69.21 13.85 -20.15
N ILE A 958 -69.34 13.71 -21.47
CA ILE A 958 -70.61 13.83 -22.18
C ILE A 958 -71.25 12.46 -22.38
N GLN A 959 -72.57 12.39 -22.23
CA GLN A 959 -73.32 11.21 -22.65
C GLN A 959 -73.56 11.28 -24.17
N VAL A 960 -72.95 10.36 -24.91
CA VAL A 960 -73.04 10.28 -26.39
C VAL A 960 -74.06 9.28 -26.88
N ASP A 961 -74.55 8.41 -25.98
CA ASP A 961 -75.58 7.42 -26.30
C ASP A 961 -76.45 7.13 -25.08
N VAL A 962 -77.73 6.86 -25.34
CA VAL A 962 -78.73 6.49 -24.33
C VAL A 962 -79.06 5.00 -24.33
N SER A 963 -78.73 4.26 -25.40
CA SER A 963 -78.93 2.81 -25.47
C SER A 963 -77.99 2.12 -26.50
N PRO A 964 -76.87 1.51 -26.06
CA PRO A 964 -76.42 1.41 -24.67
C PRO A 964 -76.02 2.78 -24.12
N VAL A 965 -76.13 2.97 -22.79
CA VAL A 965 -75.64 4.21 -22.17
C VAL A 965 -74.13 4.29 -22.34
N ARG A 966 -73.65 5.34 -23.03
CA ARG A 966 -72.21 5.58 -23.26
C ARG A 966 -71.84 7.02 -22.93
N PHE A 967 -70.71 7.15 -22.24
CA PHE A 967 -70.05 8.42 -21.98
C PHE A 967 -68.73 8.52 -22.74
N ALA A 968 -68.40 9.72 -23.21
CA ALA A 968 -67.19 10.02 -23.95
C ALA A 968 -66.49 11.27 -23.39
N ILE A 969 -65.21 11.39 -23.69
CA ILE A 969 -64.43 12.60 -23.44
C ILE A 969 -64.92 13.68 -24.40
N TYR A 970 -65.12 14.90 -23.89
CA TYR A 970 -65.50 16.05 -24.71
C TYR A 970 -64.41 16.38 -25.74
N GLY A 971 -64.81 16.49 -27.02
CA GLY A 971 -63.95 16.98 -28.10
C GLY A 971 -63.94 18.50 -28.18
N GLY A 972 -63.07 19.07 -29.02
CA GLY A 972 -63.12 20.48 -29.39
C GLY A 972 -62.00 21.37 -28.87
N ASP A 973 -61.17 20.90 -27.94
CA ASP A 973 -59.97 21.60 -27.46
C ASP A 973 -58.79 21.22 -28.38
N VAL A 974 -58.68 21.92 -29.51
CA VAL A 974 -57.72 21.63 -30.59
C VAL A 974 -56.40 22.36 -30.39
N ASP A 975 -56.39 23.46 -29.62
CA ASP A 975 -55.18 24.18 -29.23
C ASP A 975 -54.56 23.69 -27.91
N GLN A 976 -55.28 22.82 -27.18
CA GLN A 976 -54.84 22.16 -25.94
C GLN A 976 -54.62 23.14 -24.78
N ASP A 977 -55.37 24.24 -24.74
CA ASP A 977 -55.31 25.23 -23.67
C ASP A 977 -56.15 24.88 -22.43
N GLY A 978 -56.98 23.83 -22.55
CA GLY A 978 -57.80 23.29 -21.46
C GLY A 978 -59.21 23.88 -21.38
N THR A 979 -59.60 24.70 -22.34
CA THR A 979 -60.97 25.19 -22.56
C THR A 979 -61.40 24.87 -23.98
N VAL A 980 -62.71 24.69 -24.22
CA VAL A 980 -63.24 24.69 -25.60
C VAL A 980 -63.85 26.06 -25.84
N ASP A 981 -63.22 26.88 -26.68
CA ASP A 981 -63.69 28.26 -26.89
C ASP A 981 -63.59 28.78 -28.34
N ALA A 982 -63.67 30.11 -28.50
CA ALA A 982 -63.61 30.77 -29.80
C ALA A 982 -62.26 30.60 -30.53
N THR A 983 -61.15 30.37 -29.82
CA THR A 983 -59.85 30.10 -30.44
C THR A 983 -59.85 28.75 -31.16
N ASP A 984 -60.36 27.71 -30.50
CA ASP A 984 -60.54 26.38 -31.09
C ASP A 984 -61.45 26.42 -32.32
N MET A 985 -62.61 27.06 -32.16
CA MET A 985 -63.58 27.23 -33.25
C MET A 985 -62.97 27.99 -34.43
N SER A 986 -62.15 29.00 -34.17
CA SER A 986 -61.47 29.75 -35.23
C SER A 986 -60.49 28.87 -36.01
N MET A 987 -59.77 27.96 -35.33
CA MET A 987 -58.86 27.02 -35.98
C MET A 987 -59.63 26.02 -36.86
N ILE A 988 -60.69 25.42 -36.33
CA ILE A 988 -61.53 24.47 -37.07
C ILE A 988 -62.19 25.18 -38.27
N TYR A 989 -62.72 26.39 -38.08
CA TYR A 989 -63.34 27.17 -39.15
C TYR A 989 -62.35 27.51 -40.28
N ASN A 990 -61.14 27.95 -39.93
CA ASN A 990 -60.12 28.28 -40.92
C ASN A 990 -59.72 27.05 -41.75
N ASP A 991 -59.57 25.90 -41.11
CA ASP A 991 -59.24 24.63 -41.77
C ASP A 991 -60.42 24.12 -42.63
N ALA A 992 -61.67 24.30 -42.16
CA ALA A 992 -62.87 23.98 -42.94
C ALA A 992 -63.01 24.85 -44.20
N GLN A 993 -62.75 26.16 -44.11
CA GLN A 993 -62.71 27.04 -45.29
C GLN A 993 -61.57 26.68 -46.25
N GLY A 994 -60.49 26.12 -45.72
CA GLY A 994 -59.35 25.60 -46.47
C GLY A 994 -59.57 24.23 -47.11
N PHE A 995 -60.70 23.57 -46.85
CA PHE A 995 -60.96 22.16 -47.22
C PHE A 995 -59.83 21.22 -46.77
N VAL A 996 -59.30 21.44 -45.57
CA VAL A 996 -58.23 20.60 -45.00
C VAL A 996 -58.77 19.18 -44.79
N SER A 997 -57.96 18.19 -45.16
CA SER A 997 -58.33 16.77 -45.08
C SER A 997 -57.16 15.92 -44.56
N GLY A 998 -57.47 14.75 -43.99
CA GLY A 998 -56.54 13.78 -43.42
C GLY A 998 -56.41 13.90 -41.90
N TYR A 999 -55.37 13.26 -41.35
CA TYR A 999 -55.14 13.20 -39.90
C TYR A 999 -54.64 14.54 -39.32
N VAL A 1000 -55.55 15.47 -39.07
CA VAL A 1000 -55.28 16.79 -38.45
C VAL A 1000 -55.98 16.92 -37.09
N VAL A 1001 -55.63 17.93 -36.29
CA VAL A 1001 -56.21 18.13 -34.94
C VAL A 1001 -57.61 18.75 -34.98
N THR A 1002 -57.93 19.45 -36.07
CA THR A 1002 -59.21 20.14 -36.30
C THR A 1002 -60.31 19.23 -36.85
N ASP A 1003 -59.97 18.01 -37.27
CA ASP A 1003 -60.92 16.94 -37.57
C ASP A 1003 -61.35 16.30 -36.23
N LEU A 1004 -62.54 16.68 -35.77
CA LEU A 1004 -63.11 16.28 -34.48
C LEU A 1004 -63.96 15.02 -34.58
N ASN A 1005 -64.47 14.67 -35.76
CA ASN A 1005 -65.30 13.50 -35.98
C ASN A 1005 -64.50 12.28 -36.50
N GLY A 1006 -63.29 12.50 -37.02
CA GLY A 1006 -62.37 11.48 -37.50
C GLY A 1006 -62.67 10.94 -38.91
N ASP A 1007 -63.44 11.66 -39.74
CA ASP A 1007 -63.85 11.25 -41.08
C ASP A 1007 -62.87 11.67 -42.20
N ASP A 1008 -61.70 12.20 -41.82
CA ASP A 1008 -60.65 12.74 -42.68
C ASP A 1008 -61.00 14.06 -43.40
N PHE A 1009 -62.09 14.75 -43.07
CA PHE A 1009 -62.41 16.07 -43.62
C PHE A 1009 -62.77 17.06 -42.52
N VAL A 1010 -62.12 18.24 -42.50
CA VAL A 1010 -62.53 19.31 -41.60
C VAL A 1010 -63.69 20.08 -42.23
N ASP A 1011 -64.88 20.00 -41.64
CA ASP A 1011 -66.06 20.70 -42.16
C ASP A 1011 -66.99 21.26 -41.06
N GLY A 1012 -68.22 21.63 -41.45
CA GLY A 1012 -69.20 22.19 -40.52
C GLY A 1012 -69.64 21.23 -39.41
N THR A 1013 -69.45 19.91 -39.60
CA THR A 1013 -69.78 18.90 -38.60
C THR A 1013 -68.76 18.87 -37.47
N ASP A 1014 -67.47 19.06 -37.75
CA ASP A 1014 -66.45 19.27 -36.70
C ASP A 1014 -66.69 20.55 -35.93
N PHE A 1015 -66.94 21.65 -36.67
CA PHE A 1015 -67.24 22.94 -36.05
C PHE A 1015 -68.42 22.84 -35.09
N SER A 1016 -69.45 22.06 -35.44
CA SER A 1016 -70.62 21.86 -34.58
C SER A 1016 -70.29 21.17 -33.26
N ILE A 1017 -69.28 20.30 -33.21
CA ILE A 1017 -68.86 19.63 -31.97
C ILE A 1017 -68.21 20.65 -31.03
N ALA A 1018 -67.27 21.46 -31.55
CA ALA A 1018 -66.61 22.51 -30.77
C ALA A 1018 -67.60 23.60 -30.33
N ASP A 1019 -68.48 24.08 -31.22
CA ASP A 1019 -69.47 25.12 -30.90
C ASP A 1019 -70.44 24.69 -29.79
N ASN A 1020 -70.95 23.45 -29.86
CA ASN A 1020 -71.80 22.90 -28.80
C ASN A 1020 -71.07 22.80 -27.46
N ASN A 1021 -69.79 22.42 -27.46
CA ASN A 1021 -69.02 22.29 -26.22
C ASN A 1021 -68.58 23.66 -25.67
N ALA A 1022 -68.24 24.62 -26.53
CA ALA A 1022 -67.96 26.00 -26.16
C ALA A 1022 -69.19 26.68 -25.55
N ALA A 1023 -70.38 26.48 -26.13
CA ALA A 1023 -71.64 26.99 -25.59
C ALA A 1023 -71.98 26.42 -24.20
N ASN A 1024 -71.47 25.21 -23.89
CA ASN A 1024 -71.61 24.56 -22.59
C ASN A 1024 -70.46 24.90 -21.61
N PHE A 1025 -69.54 25.80 -21.98
CA PHE A 1025 -68.36 26.17 -21.18
C PHE A 1025 -67.53 24.96 -20.76
N VAL A 1026 -67.37 23.99 -21.67
CA VAL A 1026 -66.59 22.79 -21.41
C VAL A 1026 -65.13 23.19 -21.19
N SER A 1027 -64.57 22.77 -20.05
CA SER A 1027 -63.18 23.01 -19.68
C SER A 1027 -62.62 21.80 -18.94
N VAL A 1028 -61.31 21.74 -18.82
CA VAL A 1028 -60.60 20.74 -18.00
C VAL A 1028 -60.99 20.90 -16.52
N ILE A 1029 -61.20 19.78 -15.84
CA ILE A 1029 -61.41 19.71 -14.40
C ILE A 1029 -60.42 18.70 -13.81
N THR A 1030 -59.48 19.16 -12.97
CA THR A 1030 -58.41 18.34 -12.39
C THR A 1030 -58.58 18.13 -10.86
N PRO A 1031 -57.95 17.07 -10.28
CA PRO A 1031 -57.98 16.78 -8.84
C PRO A 1031 -57.45 17.85 -7.88
#